data_AF-A0A8J0SJU1-F1
#
_entry.id   AF-A0A8J0SJU1-F1
#
_cell.length_a   1.000
_cell.length_b   1.000
_cell.length_c   1.000
_cell.angle_alpha   90.00
_cell.angle_beta   90.00
_cell.angle_gamma   90.00
#
_symmetry.space_group_name_H-M   'P 1'
#
loop_
_entity.id
_entity.type
_entity.pdbx_description
1 polymer ?
#
loop_
_entity_poly.entity_id
_entity_poly.type
_entity_poly.pdbx_seq_one_letter_code
_entity_poly.pdbx_strand_id
1 'polypeptide(L)'
;MDSQEADWNVLVLTCQHKDSVCAFQRELEIRQRRGVLPSGALLLTVEDPQAHVGSGGATLNALLVAAEHLSAKAGYTVISLDVLQGARLLILHMGRDFLFDDCGRGFTLLPVEDPGQPVEALTCNLDSLLDTLKYQLCPGSPPGVWICSTDMVLTVPTKPSVDWNMFSGALVVSVPGTPDYAKNHGVYLTNKEGLVRDIVYCGSEERIQQCILADQNVPLVSGIVFLSSDTAERFLSTHVSPPLDGCTYLGLDSGAEPLEVSLFLDVLLAMAHDVNKEDFLRGAPTLSNTPRHPDRIRGARALLWKELHDLPLRMVYIEDGYYEYMTLSPRDHIRNLTKAASGKNPCSKMAHSFATHPLLVEDGSSVVNSRLNGEIFVSSGSVIQNCDLEGPLFVGSGCLLTGIDQIAASELKGHRLNDVILQAHHIRVQQLSVTVYSLLGTDDKLQCSYDGRSGTYLGLPWEKFFHKTAICENDLWGLGTHAREHSLLSAPLFPVLHPSEPLGVRDVLWFLGAKKGSEDAESQLQRWRNSWRMSWQELRQYRDQEKALQNRRQTFFRQAEAKLQKALLNREERSLLPIIRAAVQEGSHKLLLNTLDHVASVAEDPGIAARALACVADLLGCMAGGEGGLRSGPAGNKAWSSGYQLLEKGDIAKGVKQLALEREKWLGRPALLLRAARHYEGAEQILIRRAVMSSCQFVSISQKELPVVGQWVSAECPARIDMSGGWSDTPPITYEHGGAVVNVAVLVDGQRPIGARARRIQQLELRLCSDSGPPGTELHTQLTCQNLSDLQDYCQPHAPGALLKAAFICSETLNLNSQETLQEQLYKTYGGGFELHTWSQLPHGSGLGTSSILAGAVMAVLYRASGRSADAESLIHAVLHLEQVLTTGCVAKLVCPPPRHHSECR
;
A
#
# COMPACT_ATOMS: atom_id res chain seq x y z
N MET A 1 -0.54 -0.80 -26.85
CA MET A 1 -1.61 -1.80 -26.88
C MET A 1 -2.62 -1.33 -25.86
N ASP A 2 -3.65 -0.63 -26.33
CA ASP A 2 -4.70 -0.12 -25.45
C ASP A 2 -5.50 -1.31 -24.91
N SER A 3 -5.18 -1.77 -23.70
CA SER A 3 -6.02 -2.71 -22.99
C SER A 3 -7.35 -2.01 -22.73
N GLN A 4 -8.40 -2.41 -23.45
CA GLN A 4 -9.76 -2.01 -23.14
C GLN A 4 -10.11 -2.57 -21.76
N GLU A 5 -9.95 -1.75 -20.72
CA GLU A 5 -10.38 -2.07 -19.36
C GLU A 5 -11.91 -2.02 -19.28
N ALA A 6 -12.50 -2.87 -18.43
CA ALA A 6 -13.91 -2.76 -18.12
C ALA A 6 -14.13 -1.65 -17.08
N ASP A 7 -14.90 -0.61 -17.45
CA ASP A 7 -15.33 0.42 -16.51
C ASP A 7 -16.75 0.13 -16.01
N TRP A 8 -16.86 -0.29 -14.75
CA TRP A 8 -18.15 -0.40 -14.04
C TRP A 8 -18.59 0.97 -13.54
N ASN A 9 -19.88 1.28 -13.72
CA ASN A 9 -20.47 2.51 -13.18
C ASN A 9 -21.22 2.28 -11.86
N VAL A 10 -21.50 1.02 -11.51
CA VAL A 10 -22.08 0.63 -10.22
C VAL A 10 -21.36 -0.63 -9.72
N LEU A 11 -20.96 -0.62 -8.45
CA LEU A 11 -20.44 -1.79 -7.75
C LEU A 11 -21.26 -1.99 -6.48
N VAL A 12 -21.79 -3.20 -6.32
CA VAL A 12 -22.55 -3.63 -5.16
C VAL A 12 -21.77 -4.74 -4.44
N LEU A 13 -21.55 -4.60 -3.14
CA LEU A 13 -21.00 -5.64 -2.28
C LEU A 13 -22.09 -6.10 -1.31
N THR A 14 -22.53 -7.35 -1.40
CA THR A 14 -23.56 -7.86 -0.48
C THR A 14 -22.93 -8.40 0.81
N CYS A 15 -23.61 -8.24 1.94
CA CYS A 15 -23.15 -8.77 3.23
C CYS A 15 -24.32 -9.29 4.08
N GLN A 16 -24.07 -10.35 4.87
CA GLN A 16 -25.12 -11.00 5.66
C GLN A 16 -25.52 -10.22 6.92
N HIS A 17 -24.62 -9.40 7.47
CA HIS A 17 -24.79 -8.76 8.76
C HIS A 17 -24.88 -7.24 8.61
N LYS A 18 -25.85 -6.64 9.28
CA LYS A 18 -26.09 -5.19 9.30
C LYS A 18 -24.88 -4.39 9.77
N ASP A 19 -24.23 -4.87 10.82
CA ASP A 19 -23.09 -4.20 11.44
C ASP A 19 -21.87 -4.12 10.50
N SER A 20 -21.83 -4.94 9.44
CA SER A 20 -20.78 -4.96 8.42
C SER A 20 -20.92 -3.85 7.39
N VAL A 21 -22.13 -3.33 7.15
CA VAL A 21 -22.44 -2.47 6.00
C VAL A 21 -21.54 -1.24 5.96
N CYS A 22 -21.49 -0.49 7.06
CA CYS A 22 -20.67 0.71 7.16
C CYS A 22 -19.17 0.41 7.04
N ALA A 23 -18.71 -0.69 7.63
CA ALA A 23 -17.30 -1.08 7.61
C ALA A 23 -16.85 -1.43 6.18
N PHE A 24 -17.63 -2.24 5.47
CA PHE A 24 -17.30 -2.65 4.10
C PHE A 24 -17.53 -1.52 3.08
N GLN A 25 -18.53 -0.65 3.29
CA GLN A 25 -18.69 0.56 2.49
C GLN A 25 -17.42 1.42 2.54
N ARG A 26 -16.88 1.65 3.74
CA ARG A 26 -15.62 2.38 3.91
C ARG A 26 -14.45 1.71 3.17
N GLU A 27 -14.38 0.38 3.18
CA GLU A 27 -13.37 -0.38 2.45
C GLU A 27 -13.46 -0.24 0.92
N LEU A 28 -14.66 -0.11 0.36
CA LEU A 28 -14.86 0.22 -1.06
C LEU A 28 -14.42 1.66 -1.38
N GLU A 29 -14.79 2.63 -0.53
CA GLU A 29 -14.39 4.03 -0.69
C GLU A 29 -12.88 4.24 -0.61
N ILE A 30 -12.18 3.45 0.21
CA ILE A 30 -10.72 3.46 0.26
C ILE A 30 -10.13 2.98 -1.07
N ARG A 31 -10.66 1.90 -1.64
CA ARG A 31 -10.23 1.39 -2.96
C ARG A 31 -10.48 2.39 -4.07
N GLN A 32 -11.60 3.12 -4.02
CA GLN A 32 -11.88 4.22 -4.94
C GLN A 32 -10.89 5.38 -4.79
N ARG A 33 -10.57 5.80 -3.55
CA ARG A 33 -9.58 6.86 -3.30
C ARG A 33 -8.15 6.48 -3.72
N ARG A 34 -7.83 5.18 -3.67
CA ARG A 34 -6.55 4.63 -4.17
C ARG A 34 -6.49 4.52 -5.70
N GLY A 35 -7.62 4.65 -6.39
CA GLY A 35 -7.71 4.50 -7.85
C GLY A 35 -7.89 3.06 -8.34
N VAL A 36 -8.15 2.10 -7.44
CA VAL A 36 -8.48 0.71 -7.81
C VAL A 36 -9.87 0.65 -8.46
N LEU A 37 -10.82 1.40 -7.89
CA LEU A 37 -12.18 1.55 -8.40
C LEU A 37 -12.36 2.92 -9.08
N PRO A 38 -13.20 3.03 -10.13
CA PRO A 38 -13.43 4.31 -10.82
C PRO A 38 -13.98 5.39 -9.89
N SER A 39 -13.46 6.61 -9.97
CA SER A 39 -13.82 7.73 -9.08
C SER A 39 -15.28 8.19 -9.18
N GLY A 40 -15.94 7.93 -10.31
CA GLY A 40 -17.36 8.25 -10.54
C GLY A 40 -18.33 7.09 -10.33
N ALA A 41 -17.83 5.90 -9.99
CA ALA A 41 -18.68 4.72 -9.78
C ALA A 41 -19.52 4.87 -8.51
N LEU A 42 -20.79 4.43 -8.59
CA LEU A 42 -21.67 4.30 -7.43
C LEU A 42 -21.29 3.02 -6.66
N LEU A 43 -20.84 3.18 -5.41
CA LEU A 43 -20.44 2.08 -4.55
C LEU A 43 -21.51 1.83 -3.49
N LEU A 44 -22.05 0.62 -3.44
CA LEU A 44 -23.12 0.22 -2.52
C LEU A 44 -22.71 -1.03 -1.76
N THR A 45 -22.66 -0.96 -0.43
CA THR A 45 -22.71 -2.16 0.40
C THR A 45 -24.16 -2.43 0.80
N VAL A 46 -24.67 -3.61 0.47
CA VAL A 46 -26.08 -3.97 0.65
C VAL A 46 -26.19 -5.12 1.63
N GLU A 47 -26.92 -4.92 2.72
CA GLU A 47 -27.24 -6.02 3.63
C GLU A 47 -28.26 -6.98 3.01
N ASP A 48 -28.08 -8.27 3.28
CA ASP A 48 -29.09 -9.27 2.99
C ASP A 48 -30.33 -8.99 3.87
N PRO A 49 -31.57 -8.95 3.33
CA PRO A 49 -32.77 -8.61 4.10
C PRO A 49 -33.03 -9.52 5.29
N GLN A 50 -32.59 -10.77 5.17
CA GLN A 50 -32.46 -11.70 6.29
C GLN A 50 -31.20 -12.55 6.09
N ALA A 51 -30.58 -12.98 7.20
CA ALA A 51 -29.56 -14.01 7.18
C ALA A 51 -30.03 -15.24 6.38
N HIS A 52 -29.19 -15.72 5.46
CA HIS A 52 -29.45 -16.86 4.59
C HIS A 52 -30.55 -16.67 3.53
N VAL A 53 -30.71 -15.47 2.96
CA VAL A 53 -31.60 -15.20 1.81
C VAL A 53 -31.20 -15.94 0.51
N GLY A 54 -30.02 -16.57 0.49
CA GLY A 54 -29.49 -17.30 -0.66
C GLY A 54 -28.90 -16.36 -1.73
N SER A 55 -28.02 -16.89 -2.59
CA SER A 55 -27.32 -16.05 -3.58
C SER A 55 -28.25 -15.42 -4.62
N GLY A 56 -29.35 -16.09 -4.99
CA GLY A 56 -30.34 -15.56 -5.92
C GLY A 56 -31.18 -14.47 -5.27
N GLY A 57 -31.60 -14.69 -4.02
CA GLY A 57 -32.32 -13.67 -3.25
C GLY A 57 -31.45 -12.42 -2.97
N ALA A 58 -30.18 -12.62 -2.59
CA ALA A 58 -29.22 -11.54 -2.41
C ALA A 58 -28.96 -10.77 -3.71
N THR A 59 -28.91 -11.46 -4.86
CA THR A 59 -28.81 -10.82 -6.18
C THR A 59 -30.04 -9.95 -6.46
N LEU A 60 -31.25 -10.47 -6.23
CA LEU A 60 -32.50 -9.73 -6.45
C LEU A 60 -32.57 -8.47 -5.58
N ASN A 61 -32.22 -8.58 -4.30
CA ASN A 61 -32.16 -7.44 -3.40
C ASN A 61 -31.09 -6.41 -3.81
N ALA A 62 -29.90 -6.87 -4.19
CA ALA A 62 -28.83 -6.00 -4.68
C ALA A 62 -29.23 -5.24 -5.96
N LEU A 63 -29.92 -5.91 -6.90
CA LEU A 63 -30.47 -5.27 -8.10
C LEU A 63 -31.52 -4.21 -7.75
N LEU A 64 -32.41 -4.51 -6.79
CA LEU A 64 -33.42 -3.58 -6.32
C LEU A 64 -32.80 -2.30 -5.78
N VAL A 65 -31.85 -2.42 -4.85
CA VAL A 65 -31.16 -1.27 -4.24
C VAL A 65 -30.39 -0.48 -5.29
N ALA A 66 -29.67 -1.16 -6.18
CA ALA A 66 -28.95 -0.47 -7.25
C ALA A 66 -29.89 0.29 -8.20
N ALA A 67 -31.01 -0.32 -8.60
CA ALA A 67 -32.01 0.32 -9.44
C ALA A 67 -32.69 1.51 -8.74
N GLU A 68 -32.93 1.44 -7.43
CA GLU A 68 -33.45 2.55 -6.63
C GLU A 68 -32.48 3.73 -6.65
N HIS A 69 -31.19 3.52 -6.35
CA HIS A 69 -30.19 4.59 -6.36
C HIS A 69 -29.96 5.17 -7.77
N LEU A 70 -29.94 4.33 -8.80
CA LEU A 70 -29.84 4.78 -10.19
C LEU A 70 -31.07 5.59 -10.62
N SER A 71 -32.27 5.17 -10.19
CA SER A 71 -33.52 5.88 -10.45
C SER A 71 -33.51 7.26 -9.81
N ALA A 72 -33.10 7.34 -8.54
CA ALA A 72 -32.95 8.62 -7.83
C ALA A 72 -31.92 9.53 -8.51
N LYS A 73 -30.76 8.98 -8.95
CA LYS A 73 -29.73 9.75 -9.66
C LYS A 73 -30.22 10.25 -11.03
N ALA A 74 -31.13 9.53 -11.68
CA ALA A 74 -31.78 9.94 -12.92
C ALA A 74 -32.96 10.90 -12.71
N GLY A 75 -33.34 11.21 -11.46
CA GLY A 75 -34.43 12.13 -11.13
C GLY A 75 -35.82 11.49 -11.14
N TYR A 76 -35.93 10.17 -11.17
CA TYR A 76 -37.22 9.48 -11.03
C TYR A 76 -37.68 9.47 -9.56
N THR A 77 -39.00 9.48 -9.34
CA THR A 77 -39.64 9.42 -8.01
C THR A 77 -40.07 8.01 -7.62
N VAL A 78 -39.94 7.05 -8.53
CA VAL A 78 -40.24 5.63 -8.35
C VAL A 78 -39.13 4.80 -8.99
N ILE A 79 -39.03 3.53 -8.60
CA ILE A 79 -38.05 2.60 -9.19
C ILE A 79 -38.41 2.38 -10.66
N SER A 80 -37.49 2.75 -11.55
CA SER A 80 -37.59 2.51 -12.99
C SER A 80 -36.60 1.43 -13.41
N LEU A 81 -37.06 0.41 -14.13
CA LEU A 81 -36.20 -0.66 -14.63
C LEU A 81 -35.30 -0.20 -15.78
N ASP A 82 -35.74 0.82 -16.54
CA ASP A 82 -35.02 1.36 -17.71
C ASP A 82 -33.60 1.86 -17.38
N VAL A 83 -33.33 2.17 -16.11
CA VAL A 83 -32.00 2.59 -15.65
C VAL A 83 -30.94 1.48 -15.79
N LEU A 84 -31.36 0.22 -15.95
CA LEU A 84 -30.46 -0.92 -16.16
C LEU A 84 -29.96 -1.07 -17.61
N GLN A 85 -30.64 -0.46 -18.60
CA GLN A 85 -30.24 -0.56 -20.01
C GLN A 85 -28.87 0.07 -20.29
N GLY A 86 -28.48 1.08 -19.52
CA GLY A 86 -27.17 1.74 -19.59
C GLY A 86 -26.21 1.38 -18.46
N ALA A 87 -26.61 0.51 -17.54
CA ALA A 87 -25.82 0.18 -16.35
C ALA A 87 -24.74 -0.86 -16.67
N ARG A 88 -23.52 -0.64 -16.16
CA ARG A 88 -22.43 -1.62 -16.13
C ARG A 88 -22.20 -1.95 -14.66
N LEU A 89 -22.97 -2.91 -14.17
CA LEU A 89 -23.08 -3.22 -12.76
C LEU A 89 -22.24 -4.46 -12.40
N LEU A 90 -21.54 -4.42 -11.27
CA LEU A 90 -20.86 -5.57 -10.68
C LEU A 90 -21.43 -5.83 -9.28
N ILE A 91 -21.97 -7.03 -9.04
CA ILE A 91 -22.39 -7.54 -7.72
C ILE A 91 -21.33 -8.52 -7.22
N LEU A 92 -20.76 -8.23 -6.05
CA LEU A 92 -19.84 -9.10 -5.34
C LEU A 92 -20.55 -9.66 -4.11
N HIS A 93 -20.64 -10.98 -4.02
CA HIS A 93 -21.24 -11.64 -2.86
C HIS A 93 -20.16 -12.05 -1.86
N MET A 94 -20.19 -11.48 -0.65
CA MET A 94 -19.27 -11.84 0.44
C MET A 94 -19.41 -13.30 0.92
N GLY A 95 -20.49 -13.98 0.50
CA GLY A 95 -20.73 -15.38 0.82
C GLY A 95 -21.04 -15.59 2.30
N ARG A 96 -20.73 -16.80 2.80
CA ARG A 96 -20.94 -17.18 4.20
C ARG A 96 -19.74 -16.81 5.06
N ASP A 97 -19.97 -16.66 6.37
CA ASP A 97 -18.91 -16.41 7.34
C ASP A 97 -17.76 -17.41 7.23
N PHE A 98 -16.54 -16.89 7.40
CA PHE A 98 -15.30 -17.65 7.30
C PHE A 98 -14.63 -17.80 8.66
N LEU A 99 -14.10 -18.99 8.96
CA LEU A 99 -13.46 -19.25 10.25
C LEU A 99 -12.12 -18.50 10.39
N PHE A 100 -11.33 -18.51 9.31
CA PHE A 100 -9.94 -18.06 9.35
C PHE A 100 -9.77 -16.55 9.15
N ASP A 101 -10.83 -15.86 8.76
CA ASP A 101 -10.86 -14.39 8.64
C ASP A 101 -12.20 -13.84 9.17
N ASP A 102 -12.13 -12.94 10.16
CA ASP A 102 -13.32 -12.35 10.79
C ASP A 102 -14.17 -11.50 9.84
N CYS A 103 -13.57 -10.96 8.78
CA CYS A 103 -14.21 -10.13 7.75
C CYS A 103 -14.69 -10.97 6.54
N GLY A 104 -14.55 -12.30 6.59
CA GLY A 104 -15.00 -13.19 5.53
C GLY A 104 -13.96 -13.43 4.43
N ARG A 105 -14.33 -14.23 3.43
CA ARG A 105 -13.41 -14.69 2.38
C ARG A 105 -12.93 -13.58 1.45
N GLY A 106 -13.81 -12.63 1.10
CA GLY A 106 -13.44 -11.47 0.28
C GLY A 106 -12.29 -10.66 0.89
N PHE A 107 -12.25 -10.50 2.21
CA PHE A 107 -11.21 -9.71 2.89
C PHE A 107 -10.03 -10.54 3.39
N THR A 108 -9.94 -11.83 3.04
CA THR A 108 -8.77 -12.66 3.33
C THR A 108 -7.54 -12.09 2.63
N LEU A 109 -6.51 -11.75 3.41
CA LEU A 109 -5.28 -11.15 2.89
C LEU A 109 -4.48 -12.16 2.09
N LEU A 110 -3.98 -11.72 0.94
CA LEU A 110 -3.12 -12.50 0.07
C LEU A 110 -1.65 -12.07 0.25
N PRO A 111 -0.69 -13.00 0.13
CA PRO A 111 0.74 -12.70 0.27
C PRO A 111 1.32 -12.07 -1.00
N VAL A 112 0.76 -10.96 -1.43
CA VAL A 112 1.13 -10.27 -2.68
C VAL A 112 1.50 -8.83 -2.37
N GLU A 113 2.62 -8.38 -2.95
CA GLU A 113 3.00 -6.96 -3.05
C GLU A 113 3.21 -6.66 -4.54
N ASP A 114 2.73 -5.49 -4.99
CA ASP A 114 3.09 -4.94 -6.29
C ASP A 114 3.91 -3.64 -6.07
N PRO A 115 5.25 -3.72 -6.16
CA PRO A 115 6.12 -2.55 -5.98
C PRO A 115 5.90 -1.46 -7.02
N GLY A 116 5.25 -1.75 -8.16
CA GLY A 116 4.97 -0.80 -9.23
C GLY A 116 3.76 0.10 -8.95
N GLN A 117 2.93 -0.23 -7.96
CA GLN A 117 1.72 0.56 -7.68
C GLN A 117 2.07 1.96 -7.14
N PRO A 118 1.34 2.99 -7.57
CA PRO A 118 1.55 4.35 -7.10
C PRO A 118 1.23 4.53 -5.62
N VAL A 119 0.46 3.62 -5.01
CA VAL A 119 0.04 3.61 -3.61
C VAL A 119 0.26 2.20 -3.06
N GLU A 120 0.98 2.06 -1.95
CA GLU A 120 1.13 0.77 -1.29
C GLU A 120 -0.16 0.41 -0.55
N ALA A 121 -0.68 -0.80 -0.75
CA ALA A 121 -1.96 -1.22 -0.18
C ALA A 121 -1.99 -2.72 0.07
N LEU A 122 -2.64 -3.12 1.17
CA LEU A 122 -2.97 -4.52 1.41
C LEU A 122 -3.83 -5.08 0.27
N THR A 123 -3.43 -6.25 -0.22
CA THR A 123 -4.18 -7.01 -1.24
C THR A 123 -4.97 -8.13 -0.57
N CYS A 124 -6.28 -8.19 -0.79
CA CYS A 124 -7.12 -9.31 -0.36
C CYS A 124 -7.76 -10.04 -1.55
N ASN A 125 -8.49 -11.13 -1.27
CA ASN A 125 -9.14 -11.91 -2.32
C ASN A 125 -10.10 -11.07 -3.19
N LEU A 126 -10.82 -10.12 -2.59
CA LEU A 126 -11.66 -9.15 -3.28
C LEU A 126 -10.88 -8.38 -4.34
N ASP A 127 -9.67 -7.90 -4.02
CA ASP A 127 -8.83 -7.14 -4.95
C ASP A 127 -8.38 -8.01 -6.13
N SER A 128 -7.96 -9.25 -5.85
CA SER A 128 -7.59 -10.23 -6.88
C SER A 128 -8.76 -10.55 -7.84
N LEU A 129 -9.98 -10.68 -7.29
CA LEU A 129 -11.19 -10.89 -8.08
C LEU A 129 -11.54 -9.66 -8.91
N LEU A 130 -11.45 -8.46 -8.33
CA LEU A 130 -11.65 -7.20 -9.06
C LEU A 130 -10.70 -7.07 -10.24
N ASP A 131 -9.41 -7.33 -10.06
CA ASP A 131 -8.42 -7.28 -11.14
C ASP A 131 -8.73 -8.34 -12.22
N THR A 132 -9.05 -9.58 -11.80
CA THR A 132 -9.40 -10.65 -12.75
C THR A 132 -10.63 -10.28 -13.57
N LEU A 133 -11.67 -9.74 -12.93
CA LEU A 133 -12.88 -9.29 -13.61
C LEU A 133 -12.57 -8.11 -14.54
N LYS A 134 -11.83 -7.10 -14.05
CA LYS A 134 -11.56 -5.85 -14.77
C LYS A 134 -10.74 -6.06 -16.03
N TYR A 135 -9.70 -6.89 -15.94
CA TYR A 135 -8.70 -7.03 -17.01
C TYR A 135 -8.88 -8.28 -17.86
N GLN A 136 -9.52 -9.35 -17.35
CA GLN A 136 -9.64 -10.62 -18.08
C GLN A 136 -11.08 -10.93 -18.51
N LEU A 137 -12.04 -10.89 -17.59
CA LEU A 137 -13.38 -11.45 -17.87
C LEU A 137 -14.37 -10.43 -18.47
N CYS A 138 -14.50 -9.26 -17.86
CA CYS A 138 -15.49 -8.26 -18.26
C CYS A 138 -15.15 -7.46 -19.54
N PRO A 139 -13.88 -7.25 -19.94
CA PRO A 139 -13.55 -6.47 -21.14
C PRO A 139 -14.28 -6.89 -22.41
N GLY A 140 -15.06 -5.96 -22.97
CA GLY A 140 -15.85 -6.16 -24.20
C GLY A 140 -17.34 -6.46 -23.95
N SER A 141 -17.75 -6.73 -22.70
CA SER A 141 -19.16 -6.95 -22.37
C SER A 141 -20.03 -5.69 -22.64
N PRO A 142 -21.31 -5.87 -23.05
CA PRO A 142 -22.26 -4.76 -23.14
C PRO A 142 -22.71 -4.29 -21.75
N PRO A 143 -23.52 -3.22 -21.63
CA PRO A 143 -24.28 -2.94 -20.41
C PRO A 143 -25.03 -4.20 -19.92
N GLY A 144 -25.09 -4.36 -18.61
CA GLY A 144 -25.58 -5.55 -17.95
C GLY A 144 -24.99 -5.70 -16.54
N VAL A 145 -25.20 -6.88 -15.97
CA VAL A 145 -24.89 -7.17 -14.56
C VAL A 145 -23.93 -8.34 -14.48
N TRP A 146 -22.71 -8.09 -14.01
CA TRP A 146 -21.79 -9.12 -13.56
C TRP A 146 -22.06 -9.48 -12.11
N ILE A 147 -22.05 -10.76 -11.77
CA ILE A 147 -22.21 -11.30 -10.42
C ILE A 147 -21.02 -12.21 -10.15
N CYS A 148 -20.35 -12.03 -9.01
CA CYS A 148 -19.19 -12.83 -8.64
C CYS A 148 -19.22 -13.14 -7.14
N SER A 149 -19.04 -14.42 -6.78
CA SER A 149 -18.80 -14.82 -5.39
C SER A 149 -17.38 -14.45 -4.95
N THR A 150 -17.18 -14.19 -3.66
CA THR A 150 -15.84 -14.06 -3.06
C THR A 150 -15.34 -15.35 -2.39
N ASP A 151 -16.06 -16.46 -2.55
CA ASP A 151 -15.80 -17.70 -1.81
C ASP A 151 -14.64 -18.55 -2.37
N MET A 152 -14.04 -18.11 -3.47
CA MET A 152 -12.97 -18.80 -4.18
C MET A 152 -11.76 -17.90 -4.40
N VAL A 153 -10.60 -18.53 -4.56
CA VAL A 153 -9.45 -17.93 -5.24
C VAL A 153 -9.54 -18.32 -6.71
N LEU A 154 -9.53 -17.33 -7.59
CA LEU A 154 -9.65 -17.49 -9.04
C LEU A 154 -8.39 -16.95 -9.73
N THR A 155 -7.91 -17.66 -10.73
CA THR A 155 -6.89 -17.15 -11.65
C THR A 155 -7.30 -17.45 -13.09
N VAL A 156 -7.29 -16.42 -13.93
CA VAL A 156 -7.64 -16.52 -15.35
C VAL A 156 -6.44 -16.00 -16.16
N PRO A 157 -5.55 -16.89 -16.63
CA PRO A 157 -4.37 -16.47 -17.38
C PRO A 157 -4.73 -15.99 -18.79
N THR A 158 -5.63 -16.70 -19.47
CA THR A 158 -6.09 -16.37 -20.82
C THR A 158 -7.44 -15.67 -20.81
N LYS A 159 -7.53 -14.54 -21.51
CA LYS A 159 -8.79 -13.82 -21.72
C LYS A 159 -9.76 -14.68 -22.54
N PRO A 160 -10.98 -14.98 -22.04
CA PRO A 160 -11.96 -15.73 -22.81
C PRO A 160 -12.42 -14.97 -24.06
N SER A 161 -12.63 -15.69 -25.15
CA SER A 161 -13.29 -15.15 -26.35
C SER A 161 -14.79 -15.32 -26.22
N VAL A 162 -15.51 -14.23 -25.97
CA VAL A 162 -16.97 -14.19 -25.92
C VAL A 162 -17.47 -13.28 -27.05
N ASP A 163 -18.38 -13.79 -27.88
CA ASP A 163 -19.07 -12.98 -28.88
C ASP A 163 -20.21 -12.21 -28.21
N TRP A 164 -20.00 -10.91 -28.02
CA TRP A 164 -20.95 -10.00 -27.40
C TRP A 164 -21.95 -9.39 -28.40
N ASN A 165 -21.79 -9.64 -29.70
CA ASN A 165 -22.69 -9.08 -30.71
C ASN A 165 -24.10 -9.65 -30.56
N MET A 166 -25.09 -8.78 -30.35
CA MET A 166 -26.49 -9.17 -30.15
C MET A 166 -26.69 -10.20 -29.02
N PHE A 167 -25.79 -10.19 -28.01
CA PHE A 167 -25.89 -11.08 -26.87
C PHE A 167 -27.17 -10.83 -26.07
N SER A 168 -27.88 -11.90 -25.71
CA SER A 168 -29.06 -11.88 -24.84
C SER A 168 -29.01 -13.07 -23.88
N GLY A 169 -29.73 -12.97 -22.76
CA GLY A 169 -29.79 -14.02 -21.75
C GLY A 169 -28.71 -13.90 -20.69
N ALA A 170 -28.14 -15.04 -20.28
CA ALA A 170 -27.12 -15.11 -19.24
C ALA A 170 -25.88 -15.89 -19.72
N LEU A 171 -24.71 -15.48 -19.23
CA LEU A 171 -23.43 -16.16 -19.44
C LEU A 171 -22.89 -16.63 -18.09
N VAL A 172 -22.49 -17.90 -18.00
CA VAL A 172 -21.76 -18.44 -16.86
C VAL A 172 -20.30 -18.69 -17.23
N VAL A 173 -19.38 -18.35 -16.34
CA VAL A 173 -17.96 -18.68 -16.52
C VAL A 173 -17.68 -20.03 -15.87
N SER A 174 -16.92 -20.87 -16.54
CA SER A 174 -16.50 -22.17 -16.05
C SER A 174 -15.01 -22.40 -16.26
N VAL A 175 -14.46 -23.23 -15.40
CA VAL A 175 -13.03 -23.52 -15.24
C VAL A 175 -12.87 -25.04 -15.02
N PRO A 176 -11.72 -25.61 -15.40
CA PRO A 176 -11.47 -27.04 -15.29
C PRO A 176 -11.51 -27.53 -13.83
N GLY A 177 -12.17 -28.67 -13.62
CA GLY A 177 -12.09 -29.45 -12.39
C GLY A 177 -11.87 -30.93 -12.68
N THR A 178 -11.13 -31.60 -11.80
CA THR A 178 -11.00 -33.06 -11.90
C THR A 178 -12.35 -33.72 -11.54
N PRO A 179 -12.67 -34.90 -12.12
CA PRO A 179 -13.91 -35.62 -11.78
C PRO A 179 -14.07 -35.91 -10.28
N ASP A 180 -12.96 -36.11 -9.56
CA ASP A 180 -13.00 -36.36 -8.12
C ASP A 180 -13.29 -35.08 -7.32
N TYR A 181 -12.69 -33.95 -7.71
CA TYR A 181 -13.01 -32.65 -7.12
C TYR A 181 -14.47 -32.30 -7.37
N ALA A 182 -14.96 -32.48 -8.60
CA ALA A 182 -16.32 -32.18 -9.05
C ALA A 182 -17.44 -32.82 -8.20
N LYS A 183 -17.18 -33.95 -7.51
CA LYS A 183 -18.15 -34.59 -6.61
C LYS A 183 -18.67 -33.70 -5.49
N ASN A 184 -17.87 -32.71 -5.08
CA ASN A 184 -18.19 -31.79 -4.00
C ASN A 184 -18.60 -30.39 -4.52
N HIS A 185 -18.78 -30.24 -5.83
CA HIS A 185 -19.04 -28.96 -6.50
C HIS A 185 -20.24 -29.04 -7.45
N GLY A 186 -20.70 -27.88 -7.91
CA GLY A 186 -21.61 -27.79 -9.05
C GLY A 186 -20.84 -27.93 -10.36
N VAL A 187 -21.46 -28.57 -11.35
CA VAL A 187 -20.91 -28.74 -12.70
C VAL A 187 -21.95 -28.44 -13.76
N TYR A 188 -21.51 -27.93 -14.90
CA TYR A 188 -22.39 -27.64 -16.04
C TYR A 188 -22.44 -28.82 -17.02
N LEU A 189 -23.64 -29.13 -17.51
CA LEU A 189 -23.81 -29.96 -18.69
C LEU A 189 -24.13 -29.05 -19.88
N THR A 190 -23.35 -29.13 -20.96
CA THR A 190 -23.51 -28.23 -22.12
C THR A 190 -23.67 -29.00 -23.43
N ASN A 191 -24.21 -28.32 -24.46
CA ASN A 191 -24.20 -28.82 -25.83
C ASN A 191 -22.94 -28.33 -26.58
N LYS A 192 -22.81 -28.70 -27.87
CA LYS A 192 -21.64 -28.35 -28.69
C LYS A 192 -21.51 -26.86 -28.96
N GLU A 193 -22.62 -26.13 -28.89
CA GLU A 193 -22.72 -24.69 -29.09
C GLU A 193 -22.48 -23.88 -27.79
N GLY A 194 -22.20 -24.56 -26.67
CA GLY A 194 -21.95 -23.92 -25.36
C GLY A 194 -23.22 -23.49 -24.62
N LEU A 195 -24.42 -23.90 -25.05
CA LEU A 195 -25.65 -23.71 -24.28
C LEU A 195 -25.71 -24.71 -23.12
N VAL A 196 -26.12 -24.22 -21.96
CA VAL A 196 -26.27 -25.02 -20.75
C VAL A 196 -27.57 -25.82 -20.83
N ARG A 197 -27.43 -27.14 -20.80
CA ARG A 197 -28.53 -28.11 -20.80
C ARG A 197 -29.05 -28.36 -19.39
N ASP A 198 -28.13 -28.46 -18.41
CA ASP A 198 -28.46 -28.75 -17.01
C ASP A 198 -27.32 -28.27 -16.08
N ILE A 199 -27.63 -28.08 -14.79
CA ILE A 199 -26.66 -27.77 -13.73
C ILE A 199 -26.74 -28.88 -12.68
N VAL A 200 -25.66 -29.66 -12.56
CA VAL A 200 -25.60 -30.81 -11.64
C VAL A 200 -24.83 -30.40 -10.39
N TYR A 201 -25.49 -30.43 -9.23
CA TYR A 201 -24.86 -30.07 -7.95
C TYR A 201 -24.62 -31.32 -7.09
N CYS A 202 -23.36 -31.58 -6.71
CA CYS A 202 -22.96 -32.80 -5.98
C CYS A 202 -23.55 -34.08 -6.61
N GLY A 203 -23.43 -34.20 -7.93
CA GLY A 203 -24.02 -35.29 -8.71
C GLY A 203 -23.39 -36.66 -8.43
N SER A 204 -24.10 -37.72 -8.82
CA SER A 204 -23.51 -39.07 -8.86
C SER A 204 -22.34 -39.12 -9.87
N GLU A 205 -21.42 -40.07 -9.69
CA GLU A 205 -20.29 -40.27 -10.60
C GLU A 205 -20.75 -40.40 -12.06
N GLU A 206 -21.87 -41.08 -12.29
CA GLU A 206 -22.49 -41.25 -13.61
C GLU A 206 -22.90 -39.92 -14.26
N ARG A 207 -23.49 -38.99 -13.49
CA ARG A 207 -23.87 -37.66 -14.00
C ARG A 207 -22.64 -36.79 -14.24
N ILE A 208 -21.63 -36.87 -13.38
CA ILE A 208 -20.38 -36.12 -13.55
C ILE A 208 -19.64 -36.59 -14.81
N GLN A 209 -19.63 -37.89 -15.10
CA GLN A 209 -19.03 -38.42 -16.32
C GLN A 209 -19.68 -37.91 -17.61
N GLN A 210 -20.98 -37.61 -17.58
CA GLN A 210 -21.68 -37.01 -18.72
C GLN A 210 -21.25 -35.56 -19.00
N CYS A 211 -20.64 -34.88 -18.03
CA CYS A 211 -20.19 -33.50 -18.14
C CYS A 211 -18.72 -33.36 -18.55
N ILE A 212 -17.99 -34.46 -18.75
CA ILE A 212 -16.56 -34.42 -19.11
C ILE A 212 -16.39 -33.82 -20.52
N LEU A 213 -15.49 -32.84 -20.63
CA LEU A 213 -15.14 -32.18 -21.89
C LEU A 213 -13.96 -32.89 -22.59
N ALA A 214 -13.58 -32.40 -23.78
CA ALA A 214 -12.54 -33.00 -24.60
C ALA A 214 -11.16 -33.07 -23.92
N ASP A 215 -10.90 -32.17 -22.97
CA ASP A 215 -9.67 -32.07 -22.17
C ASP A 215 -9.63 -33.01 -20.96
N GLN A 216 -10.63 -33.89 -20.80
CA GLN A 216 -10.82 -34.80 -19.65
C GLN A 216 -11.15 -34.10 -18.32
N ASN A 217 -11.41 -32.80 -18.33
CA ASN A 217 -11.87 -32.07 -17.17
C ASN A 217 -13.39 -31.90 -17.19
N VAL A 218 -13.92 -31.50 -16.04
CA VAL A 218 -15.34 -31.20 -15.83
C VAL A 218 -15.51 -29.68 -15.64
N PRO A 219 -16.47 -29.04 -16.33
CA PRO A 219 -16.68 -27.60 -16.23
C PRO A 219 -17.36 -27.26 -14.91
N LEU A 220 -16.58 -26.73 -13.96
CA LEU A 220 -17.06 -26.36 -12.63
C LEU A 220 -17.94 -25.10 -12.65
N VAL A 221 -18.89 -25.04 -11.73
CA VAL A 221 -19.60 -23.80 -11.37
C VAL A 221 -18.63 -22.89 -10.62
N SER A 222 -18.16 -21.82 -11.28
CA SER A 222 -17.13 -20.92 -10.74
C SER A 222 -17.66 -19.79 -9.85
N GLY A 223 -18.98 -19.59 -9.76
CA GLY A 223 -19.56 -18.48 -9.00
C GLY A 223 -19.63 -17.14 -9.75
N ILE A 224 -19.33 -17.12 -11.06
CA ILE A 224 -19.30 -15.91 -11.90
C ILE A 224 -20.34 -15.98 -13.01
N VAL A 225 -21.16 -14.94 -13.12
CA VAL A 225 -22.31 -14.86 -14.02
C VAL A 225 -22.40 -13.46 -14.62
N PHE A 226 -22.79 -13.36 -15.89
CA PHE A 226 -23.23 -12.12 -16.51
C PHE A 226 -24.69 -12.24 -16.94
N LEU A 227 -25.50 -11.24 -16.61
CA LEU A 227 -26.87 -11.07 -17.07
C LEU A 227 -26.91 -9.88 -18.04
N SER A 228 -27.47 -10.08 -19.23
CA SER A 228 -27.80 -8.95 -20.12
C SER A 228 -28.81 -8.01 -19.45
N SER A 229 -28.86 -6.73 -19.84
CA SER A 229 -29.80 -5.75 -19.26
C SER A 229 -31.25 -6.28 -19.26
N ASP A 230 -31.72 -6.84 -20.37
CA ASP A 230 -33.06 -7.43 -20.48
C ASP A 230 -33.29 -8.56 -19.46
N THR A 231 -32.31 -9.45 -19.28
CA THR A 231 -32.38 -10.54 -18.30
C THR A 231 -32.44 -10.00 -16.88
N ALA A 232 -31.63 -8.99 -16.57
CA ALA A 232 -31.60 -8.34 -15.26
C ALA A 232 -32.91 -7.61 -14.96
N GLU A 233 -33.52 -6.94 -15.94
CA GLU A 233 -34.82 -6.29 -15.81
C GLU A 233 -35.94 -7.29 -15.56
N ARG A 234 -35.98 -8.40 -16.33
CA ARG A 234 -36.97 -9.46 -16.09
C ARG A 234 -36.80 -10.09 -14.72
N PHE A 235 -35.57 -10.34 -14.28
CA PHE A 235 -35.35 -10.88 -12.94
C PHE A 235 -35.78 -9.88 -11.86
N LEU A 236 -35.38 -8.62 -11.98
CA LEU A 236 -35.77 -7.56 -11.04
C LEU A 236 -37.29 -7.33 -11.03
N SER A 237 -38.01 -7.53 -12.14
CA SER A 237 -39.48 -7.39 -12.17
C SER A 237 -40.21 -8.26 -11.15
N THR A 238 -39.57 -9.33 -10.67
CA THR A 238 -40.12 -10.24 -9.66
C THR A 238 -40.05 -9.73 -8.22
N HIS A 239 -39.34 -8.61 -7.94
CA HIS A 239 -39.08 -8.10 -6.58
C HIS A 239 -40.32 -7.76 -5.75
N VAL A 240 -41.48 -7.52 -6.38
CA VAL A 240 -42.77 -7.25 -5.72
C VAL A 240 -43.76 -8.41 -5.84
N SER A 241 -43.34 -9.55 -6.42
CA SER A 241 -44.23 -10.67 -6.71
C SER A 241 -44.10 -11.77 -5.65
N PRO A 242 -45.15 -12.06 -4.85
CA PRO A 242 -45.08 -13.14 -3.88
C PRO A 242 -44.90 -14.52 -4.54
N PRO A 243 -44.02 -15.39 -4.01
CA PRO A 243 -43.29 -15.25 -2.74
C PRO A 243 -41.84 -14.70 -2.87
N LEU A 244 -41.44 -14.20 -4.06
CA LEU A 244 -40.09 -13.66 -4.32
C LEU A 244 -39.86 -12.28 -3.69
N ASP A 245 -40.93 -11.54 -3.39
CA ASP A 245 -40.87 -10.33 -2.56
C ASP A 245 -40.19 -10.57 -1.20
N GLY A 246 -40.34 -11.77 -0.63
CA GLY A 246 -39.65 -12.23 0.58
C GLY A 246 -38.13 -12.32 0.47
N CYS A 247 -37.54 -12.09 -0.70
CA CYS A 247 -36.09 -11.99 -0.89
C CYS A 247 -35.56 -10.55 -0.80
N THR A 248 -36.44 -9.54 -0.66
CA THR A 248 -36.08 -8.11 -0.75
C THR A 248 -36.44 -7.35 0.51
N TYR A 249 -35.71 -6.28 0.83
CA TYR A 249 -36.02 -5.45 2.01
C TYR A 249 -37.43 -4.84 1.89
N LEU A 250 -37.83 -4.40 0.69
CA LEU A 250 -39.15 -3.83 0.44
C LEU A 250 -40.29 -4.82 0.76
N GLY A 251 -40.12 -6.09 0.36
CA GLY A 251 -41.08 -7.13 0.69
C GLY A 251 -41.14 -7.43 2.18
N LEU A 252 -39.97 -7.56 2.84
CA LEU A 252 -39.93 -7.80 4.29
C LEU A 252 -40.53 -6.65 5.10
N ASP A 253 -40.26 -5.41 4.74
CA ASP A 253 -40.85 -4.21 5.36
C ASP A 253 -42.38 -4.15 5.15
N SER A 254 -42.86 -4.76 4.06
CA SER A 254 -44.29 -4.90 3.75
C SER A 254 -44.93 -6.14 4.41
N GLY A 255 -44.17 -6.90 5.20
CA GLY A 255 -44.65 -8.08 5.93
C GLY A 255 -44.55 -9.40 5.17
N ALA A 256 -43.84 -9.45 4.04
CA ALA A 256 -43.55 -10.72 3.37
C ALA A 256 -42.69 -11.61 4.27
N GLU A 257 -42.98 -12.90 4.27
CA GLU A 257 -42.12 -13.85 4.96
C GLU A 257 -40.82 -14.07 4.17
N PRO A 258 -39.67 -14.20 4.84
CA PRO A 258 -38.41 -14.45 4.15
C PRO A 258 -38.41 -15.72 3.29
N LEU A 259 -37.65 -15.68 2.20
CA LEU A 259 -37.47 -16.79 1.28
C LEU A 259 -36.00 -16.93 0.86
N GLU A 260 -35.45 -18.13 0.99
CA GLU A 260 -34.11 -18.48 0.50
C GLU A 260 -34.19 -18.92 -0.98
N VAL A 261 -33.45 -18.24 -1.86
CA VAL A 261 -33.39 -18.55 -3.30
C VAL A 261 -31.94 -18.64 -3.76
N SER A 262 -31.57 -19.71 -4.44
CA SER A 262 -30.25 -19.95 -5.01
C SER A 262 -30.11 -19.41 -6.42
N LEU A 263 -29.05 -18.65 -6.69
CA LEU A 263 -28.75 -18.14 -8.03
C LEU A 263 -28.58 -19.29 -9.03
N PHE A 264 -27.89 -20.36 -8.63
CA PHE A 264 -27.59 -21.48 -9.54
C PHE A 264 -28.75 -22.48 -9.63
N LEU A 265 -29.36 -22.82 -8.50
CA LEU A 265 -30.35 -23.93 -8.45
C LEU A 265 -31.78 -23.48 -8.73
N ASP A 266 -32.10 -22.19 -8.52
CA ASP A 266 -33.47 -21.68 -8.67
C ASP A 266 -33.57 -20.66 -9.81
N VAL A 267 -32.57 -19.78 -10.00
CA VAL A 267 -32.62 -18.74 -11.04
C VAL A 267 -32.04 -19.24 -12.36
N LEU A 268 -30.75 -19.61 -12.41
CA LEU A 268 -30.08 -20.02 -13.64
C LEU A 268 -30.57 -21.37 -14.16
N LEU A 269 -30.89 -22.33 -13.26
CA LEU A 269 -31.44 -23.62 -13.68
C LEU A 269 -32.78 -23.48 -14.42
N ALA A 270 -33.57 -22.42 -14.16
CA ALA A 270 -34.80 -22.14 -14.89
C ALA A 270 -34.56 -21.84 -16.38
N MET A 271 -33.36 -21.34 -16.72
CA MET A 271 -32.93 -20.97 -18.07
C MET A 271 -32.25 -22.12 -18.83
N ALA A 272 -32.02 -23.27 -18.19
CA ALA A 272 -31.31 -24.39 -18.79
C ALA A 272 -32.22 -25.20 -19.74
N HIS A 273 -31.68 -25.63 -20.87
CA HIS A 273 -32.47 -26.11 -22.02
C HIS A 273 -33.21 -27.44 -21.79
N ASP A 274 -32.59 -28.38 -21.09
CA ASP A 274 -33.10 -29.76 -20.96
C ASP A 274 -33.83 -30.01 -19.63
N VAL A 275 -34.01 -28.97 -18.83
CA VAL A 275 -34.67 -29.08 -17.53
C VAL A 275 -36.18 -29.24 -17.74
N ASN A 276 -36.77 -30.29 -17.18
CA ASN A 276 -38.22 -30.47 -17.22
C ASN A 276 -38.90 -29.53 -16.20
N LYS A 277 -39.92 -28.79 -16.63
CA LYS A 277 -40.67 -27.86 -15.79
C LYS A 277 -41.19 -28.50 -14.50
N GLU A 278 -41.80 -29.68 -14.55
CA GLU A 278 -42.36 -30.33 -13.36
C GLU A 278 -41.28 -30.81 -12.39
N ASP A 279 -40.13 -31.26 -12.91
CA ASP A 279 -39.00 -31.67 -12.08
C ASP A 279 -38.32 -30.45 -11.43
N PHE A 280 -38.19 -29.34 -12.17
CA PHE A 280 -37.70 -28.06 -11.64
C PHE A 280 -38.60 -27.52 -10.52
N LEU A 281 -39.92 -27.49 -10.73
CA LEU A 281 -40.89 -27.05 -9.73
C LEU A 281 -40.86 -27.93 -8.47
N ARG A 282 -40.65 -29.25 -8.60
CA ARG A 282 -40.47 -30.17 -7.46
C ARG A 282 -39.15 -29.94 -6.72
N GLY A 283 -38.08 -29.63 -7.46
CA GLY A 283 -36.74 -29.43 -6.92
C GLY A 283 -35.94 -30.71 -6.73
N ALA A 284 -34.63 -30.58 -6.88
CA ALA A 284 -33.70 -31.65 -6.52
C ALA A 284 -33.67 -31.84 -4.98
N PRO A 285 -33.62 -33.08 -4.46
CA PRO A 285 -33.47 -33.38 -3.04
C PRO A 285 -32.01 -33.15 -2.60
N THR A 286 -31.46 -31.96 -2.81
CA THR A 286 -30.04 -31.71 -2.60
C THR A 286 -29.80 -30.27 -2.16
N LEU A 287 -30.10 -30.02 -0.89
CA LEU A 287 -29.34 -29.18 0.06
C LEU A 287 -29.85 -29.61 1.45
N SER A 288 -28.94 -29.72 2.42
CA SER A 288 -29.09 -30.49 3.66
C SER A 288 -30.07 -29.91 4.70
N ASN A 289 -31.16 -29.28 4.28
CA ASN A 289 -32.28 -28.93 5.13
C ASN A 289 -33.55 -29.09 4.30
N THR A 290 -34.55 -29.81 4.82
CA THR A 290 -35.91 -29.76 4.29
C THR A 290 -36.32 -28.28 4.16
N PRO A 291 -36.73 -27.80 2.97
CA PRO A 291 -37.11 -26.40 2.82
C PRO A 291 -38.21 -26.10 3.84
N ARG A 292 -38.03 -25.04 4.63
CA ARG A 292 -38.96 -24.67 5.71
C ARG A 292 -40.40 -24.47 5.19
N HIS A 293 -40.56 -24.18 3.89
CA HIS A 293 -41.84 -24.06 3.18
C HIS A 293 -41.78 -24.57 1.72
N PRO A 294 -42.04 -25.86 1.45
CA PRO A 294 -41.90 -26.44 0.10
C PRO A 294 -42.86 -25.85 -0.94
N ASP A 295 -44.05 -25.42 -0.53
CA ASP A 295 -45.03 -24.82 -1.45
C ASP A 295 -44.63 -23.41 -1.90
N ARG A 296 -43.98 -22.63 -1.01
CA ARG A 296 -43.52 -21.27 -1.33
C ARG A 296 -42.36 -21.29 -2.31
N ILE A 297 -41.37 -22.17 -2.11
CA ILE A 297 -40.25 -22.31 -3.06
C ILE A 297 -40.74 -22.80 -4.42
N ARG A 298 -41.73 -23.69 -4.47
CA ARG A 298 -42.39 -24.10 -5.72
C ARG A 298 -43.06 -22.92 -6.41
N GLY A 299 -43.76 -22.05 -5.67
CA GLY A 299 -44.34 -20.82 -6.19
C GLY A 299 -43.30 -19.85 -6.76
N ALA A 300 -42.19 -19.63 -6.05
CA ALA A 300 -41.07 -18.82 -6.53
C ALA A 300 -40.48 -19.37 -7.83
N ARG A 301 -40.22 -20.68 -7.89
CA ARG A 301 -39.73 -21.34 -9.11
C ARG A 301 -40.71 -21.20 -10.28
N ALA A 302 -42.02 -21.26 -10.03
CA ALA A 302 -43.01 -21.06 -11.10
C ALA A 302 -42.93 -19.64 -11.69
N LEU A 303 -42.68 -18.63 -10.87
CA LEU A 303 -42.45 -17.25 -11.33
C LEU A 303 -41.13 -17.12 -12.09
N LEU A 304 -40.03 -17.65 -11.54
CA LEU A 304 -38.72 -17.62 -12.21
C LEU A 304 -38.76 -18.32 -13.57
N TRP A 305 -39.41 -19.48 -13.65
CA TRP A 305 -39.63 -20.20 -14.91
C TRP A 305 -40.41 -19.35 -15.91
N LYS A 306 -41.47 -18.66 -15.47
CA LYS A 306 -42.29 -17.82 -16.35
C LYS A 306 -41.49 -16.66 -16.95
N GLU A 307 -40.63 -16.02 -16.15
CA GLU A 307 -39.92 -14.80 -16.56
C GLU A 307 -38.61 -15.07 -17.30
N LEU A 308 -37.92 -16.19 -17.01
CA LEU A 308 -36.55 -16.43 -17.46
C LEU A 308 -36.36 -17.61 -18.41
N HIS A 309 -37.28 -18.58 -18.47
CA HIS A 309 -37.05 -19.84 -19.20
C HIS A 309 -36.84 -19.68 -20.72
N ASP A 310 -37.42 -18.64 -21.32
CA ASP A 310 -37.28 -18.34 -22.75
C ASP A 310 -35.94 -17.66 -23.10
N LEU A 311 -35.13 -17.31 -22.10
CA LEU A 311 -33.83 -16.67 -22.27
C LEU A 311 -32.69 -17.70 -22.29
N PRO A 312 -31.70 -17.56 -23.19
CA PRO A 312 -30.62 -18.54 -23.29
C PRO A 312 -29.62 -18.43 -22.14
N LEU A 313 -29.16 -19.59 -21.65
CA LEU A 313 -28.03 -19.69 -20.73
C LEU A 313 -26.82 -20.29 -21.46
N ARG A 314 -25.75 -19.49 -21.58
CA ARG A 314 -24.50 -19.87 -22.27
C ARG A 314 -23.37 -20.06 -21.27
N MET A 315 -22.44 -20.95 -21.57
CA MET A 315 -21.21 -21.15 -20.80
C MET A 315 -20.00 -20.69 -21.60
N VAL A 316 -19.07 -20.02 -20.93
CA VAL A 316 -17.69 -19.87 -21.42
C VAL A 316 -16.76 -20.71 -20.55
N TYR A 317 -15.96 -21.56 -21.20
CA TYR A 317 -15.00 -22.43 -20.54
C TYR A 317 -13.58 -21.91 -20.74
N ILE A 318 -12.82 -21.78 -19.64
CA ILE A 318 -11.46 -21.26 -19.63
C ILE A 318 -10.53 -22.42 -19.30
N GLU A 319 -9.95 -23.04 -20.33
CA GLU A 319 -9.18 -24.29 -20.23
C GLU A 319 -7.96 -24.22 -19.31
N ASP A 320 -7.33 -23.04 -19.21
CA ASP A 320 -6.15 -22.78 -18.36
C ASP A 320 -6.50 -22.03 -17.07
N GLY A 321 -7.79 -21.87 -16.77
CA GLY A 321 -8.27 -21.24 -15.55
C GLY A 321 -8.00 -22.09 -14.31
N TYR A 322 -7.70 -21.44 -13.19
CA TYR A 322 -7.53 -22.10 -11.89
C TYR A 322 -8.60 -21.62 -10.91
N TYR A 323 -9.19 -22.58 -10.20
CA TYR A 323 -10.24 -22.33 -9.22
C TYR A 323 -9.99 -23.16 -7.97
N GLU A 324 -10.01 -22.49 -6.82
CA GLU A 324 -9.88 -23.15 -5.53
C GLU A 324 -10.88 -22.54 -4.55
N TYR A 325 -11.89 -23.32 -4.18
CA TYR A 325 -12.86 -22.92 -3.17
C TYR A 325 -12.20 -22.82 -1.79
N MET A 326 -12.50 -21.75 -1.05
CA MET A 326 -11.96 -21.53 0.28
C MET A 326 -12.75 -22.35 1.32
N THR A 327 -12.33 -23.61 1.46
CA THR A 327 -12.93 -24.61 2.37
C THR A 327 -12.78 -24.23 3.84
N LEU A 328 -13.47 -24.94 4.73
CA LEU A 328 -13.30 -24.82 6.18
C LEU A 328 -12.13 -25.68 6.72
N SER A 329 -11.24 -26.16 5.83
CA SER A 329 -10.06 -26.95 6.20
C SER A 329 -8.89 -25.99 6.52
N PRO A 330 -8.35 -26.01 7.74
CA PRO A 330 -7.18 -25.20 8.08
C PRO A 330 -5.98 -25.45 7.18
N ARG A 331 -5.71 -26.73 6.91
CA ARG A 331 -4.58 -27.15 6.08
C ARG A 331 -4.69 -26.61 4.66
N ASP A 332 -5.89 -26.63 4.07
CA ASP A 332 -6.10 -26.05 2.74
C ASP A 332 -5.91 -24.53 2.78
N HIS A 333 -6.39 -23.84 3.82
CA HIS A 333 -6.22 -22.40 3.96
C HIS A 333 -4.74 -21.99 4.09
N ILE A 334 -3.97 -22.67 4.95
CA ILE A 334 -2.52 -22.48 5.08
C ILE A 334 -1.83 -22.75 3.75
N ARG A 335 -2.16 -23.85 3.08
CA ARG A 335 -1.61 -24.20 1.77
C ARG A 335 -1.86 -23.10 0.73
N ASN A 336 -3.06 -22.52 0.71
CA ASN A 336 -3.41 -21.48 -0.27
C ASN A 336 -2.63 -20.19 -0.04
N LEU A 337 -2.25 -19.89 1.21
CA LEU A 337 -1.47 -18.71 1.57
C LEU A 337 0.04 -18.92 1.51
N THR A 338 0.51 -20.16 1.37
CA THR A 338 1.94 -20.54 1.30
C THR A 338 2.37 -21.04 -0.07
N LYS A 339 1.44 -21.51 -0.91
CA LYS A 339 1.71 -21.83 -2.31
C LYS A 339 2.13 -20.56 -3.05
N ALA A 340 3.20 -20.66 -3.83
CA ALA A 340 3.49 -19.67 -4.87
C ALA A 340 2.31 -19.69 -5.86
N ALA A 341 1.50 -18.63 -5.89
CA ALA A 341 0.41 -18.51 -6.83
C ALA A 341 0.97 -18.65 -8.25
N SER A 342 0.52 -19.66 -8.97
CA SER A 342 0.72 -19.78 -10.41
C SER A 342 -0.11 -18.70 -11.10
N GLY A 343 0.46 -17.52 -11.27
CA GLY A 343 -0.17 -16.33 -11.84
C GLY A 343 0.84 -15.19 -12.06
N LYS A 344 0.37 -14.03 -12.56
CA LYS A 344 1.23 -12.87 -12.92
C LYS A 344 1.99 -12.25 -11.75
N ASN A 345 1.51 -12.41 -10.51
CA ASN A 345 2.14 -11.87 -9.31
C ASN A 345 2.57 -13.03 -8.38
N PRO A 346 3.87 -13.35 -8.28
CA PRO A 346 4.33 -14.41 -7.41
C PRO A 346 4.06 -14.05 -5.94
N CYS A 347 3.63 -15.03 -5.14
CA CYS A 347 3.48 -14.83 -3.70
C CYS A 347 4.83 -14.41 -3.08
N SER A 348 4.82 -13.31 -2.34
CA SER A 348 5.97 -12.88 -1.55
C SER A 348 5.97 -13.63 -0.22
N LYS A 349 7.15 -14.13 0.17
CA LYS A 349 7.36 -14.69 1.53
C LYS A 349 6.98 -13.69 2.62
N MET A 350 7.23 -12.41 2.37
CA MET A 350 6.88 -11.31 3.28
C MET A 350 6.18 -10.23 2.48
N ALA A 351 4.87 -10.07 2.71
CA ALA A 351 4.06 -9.04 2.09
C ALA A 351 3.57 -8.03 3.13
N HIS A 352 3.77 -6.76 2.85
CA HIS A 352 3.53 -5.62 3.73
C HIS A 352 3.96 -5.89 5.17
N SER A 353 5.17 -6.44 5.34
CA SER A 353 5.66 -6.91 6.64
C SER A 353 7.08 -6.47 6.93
N PHE A 354 7.41 -6.33 8.21
CA PHE A 354 8.74 -6.00 8.69
C PHE A 354 9.25 -7.10 9.63
N ALA A 355 10.50 -7.51 9.46
CA ALA A 355 11.18 -8.40 10.41
C ALA A 355 12.57 -7.86 10.75
N THR A 356 12.93 -7.89 12.03
CA THR A 356 14.28 -7.54 12.50
C THR A 356 15.31 -8.52 11.92
N HIS A 357 14.99 -9.81 11.89
CA HIS A 357 15.83 -10.88 11.35
C HIS A 357 15.10 -11.65 10.23
N PRO A 358 15.02 -11.10 9.00
CA PRO A 358 14.25 -11.73 7.91
C PRO A 358 14.78 -13.10 7.47
N LEU A 359 16.04 -13.43 7.80
CA LEU A 359 16.65 -14.74 7.54
C LEU A 359 16.03 -15.87 8.37
N LEU A 360 15.29 -15.55 9.45
CA LEU A 360 14.61 -16.53 10.30
C LEU A 360 13.23 -16.95 9.75
N VAL A 361 12.82 -16.39 8.62
CA VAL A 361 11.58 -16.73 7.91
C VAL A 361 11.94 -17.65 6.75
N GLU A 362 11.61 -18.93 6.87
CA GLU A 362 11.94 -19.97 5.88
C GLU A 362 11.13 -19.82 4.58
N ASP A 363 11.69 -20.28 3.47
CA ASP A 363 10.97 -20.29 2.19
C ASP A 363 9.79 -21.29 2.23
N GLY A 364 8.68 -20.91 1.59
CA GLY A 364 7.40 -21.63 1.70
C GLY A 364 6.59 -21.31 2.96
N SER A 365 7.04 -20.36 3.79
CA SER A 365 6.19 -19.68 4.79
C SER A 365 5.61 -18.36 4.22
N SER A 366 4.67 -17.77 4.94
CA SER A 366 3.96 -16.56 4.51
C SER A 366 3.74 -15.60 5.67
N VAL A 367 4.29 -14.38 5.57
CA VAL A 367 4.12 -13.33 6.58
C VAL A 367 3.47 -12.12 5.91
N VAL A 368 2.24 -11.81 6.29
CA VAL A 368 1.43 -10.76 5.68
C VAL A 368 1.00 -9.72 6.70
N ASN A 369 1.13 -8.43 6.37
CA ASN A 369 0.70 -7.33 7.22
C ASN A 369 1.17 -7.44 8.68
N SER A 370 2.44 -7.77 8.91
CA SER A 370 2.92 -8.13 10.24
C SER A 370 4.27 -7.52 10.59
N ARG A 371 4.51 -7.29 11.89
CA ARG A 371 5.79 -6.84 12.44
C ARG A 371 6.37 -7.94 13.33
N LEU A 372 7.57 -8.40 13.00
CA LEU A 372 8.30 -9.45 13.72
C LEU A 372 9.54 -8.82 14.37
N ASN A 373 9.47 -8.54 15.68
CA ASN A 373 10.56 -7.93 16.42
C ASN A 373 11.34 -8.97 17.23
N GLY A 374 12.68 -8.97 17.14
CA GLY A 374 13.55 -9.92 17.84
C GLY A 374 13.77 -11.23 17.08
N GLU A 375 14.05 -12.32 17.80
CA GLU A 375 14.34 -13.64 17.24
C GLU A 375 13.04 -14.45 17.06
N ILE A 376 12.45 -14.40 15.88
CA ILE A 376 11.22 -15.13 15.56
C ILE A 376 11.50 -16.07 14.39
N PHE A 377 11.45 -17.37 14.66
CA PHE A 377 11.64 -18.41 13.65
C PHE A 377 10.29 -18.81 13.07
N VAL A 378 10.18 -18.80 11.75
CA VAL A 378 8.95 -19.18 11.02
C VAL A 378 9.30 -20.27 10.01
N SER A 379 8.82 -21.49 10.26
CA SER A 379 9.08 -22.64 9.40
C SER A 379 8.20 -22.67 8.16
N SER A 380 8.66 -23.39 7.13
CA SER A 380 7.90 -23.63 5.90
C SER A 380 6.52 -24.25 6.19
N GLY A 381 5.51 -23.85 5.40
CA GLY A 381 4.12 -24.29 5.60
C GLY A 381 3.41 -23.63 6.78
N SER A 382 3.87 -22.44 7.20
CA SER A 382 3.22 -21.63 8.25
C SER A 382 2.92 -20.21 7.79
N VAL A 383 1.91 -19.61 8.42
CA VAL A 383 1.34 -18.33 8.03
C VAL A 383 1.23 -17.41 9.25
N ILE A 384 1.63 -16.15 9.09
CA ILE A 384 1.43 -15.08 10.07
C ILE A 384 0.71 -13.92 9.37
N GLN A 385 -0.43 -13.49 9.88
CA GLN A 385 -1.20 -12.37 9.31
C GLN A 385 -1.64 -11.36 10.36
N ASN A 386 -1.50 -10.07 10.09
CA ASN A 386 -2.00 -9.00 10.97
C ASN A 386 -1.44 -9.05 12.40
N CYS A 387 -0.19 -9.52 12.58
CA CYS A 387 0.40 -9.72 13.90
C CYS A 387 1.52 -8.71 14.20
N ASP A 388 1.67 -8.37 15.48
CA ASP A 388 2.77 -7.58 16.03
C ASP A 388 3.46 -8.44 17.10
N LEU A 389 4.45 -9.22 16.67
CA LEU A 389 5.07 -10.27 17.48
C LEU A 389 6.41 -9.83 18.07
N GLU A 390 6.72 -10.34 19.26
CA GLU A 390 7.98 -10.12 19.95
C GLU A 390 8.66 -11.46 20.28
N GLY A 391 9.92 -11.60 19.88
CA GLY A 391 10.74 -12.77 20.16
C GLY A 391 11.28 -12.82 21.60
N PRO A 392 11.87 -13.96 22.00
CA PRO A 392 12.08 -15.17 21.19
C PRO A 392 10.77 -15.96 20.96
N LEU A 393 10.50 -16.44 19.75
CA LEU A 393 9.32 -17.26 19.42
C LEU A 393 9.65 -18.25 18.29
N PHE A 394 9.17 -19.50 18.39
CA PHE A 394 9.29 -20.49 17.33
C PHE A 394 7.91 -20.88 16.79
N VAL A 395 7.64 -20.53 15.54
CA VAL A 395 6.45 -20.90 14.77
C VAL A 395 6.85 -22.03 13.80
N GLY A 396 6.65 -23.27 14.23
CA GLY A 396 6.90 -24.47 13.43
C GLY A 396 5.87 -24.67 12.32
N SER A 397 6.03 -25.71 11.52
CA SER A 397 5.18 -25.99 10.35
C SER A 397 3.71 -26.16 10.71
N GLY A 398 2.85 -25.89 9.72
CA GLY A 398 1.41 -26.07 9.86
C GLY A 398 0.74 -25.04 10.77
N CYS A 399 1.40 -23.93 11.12
CA CYS A 399 0.82 -22.92 12.00
C CYS A 399 0.12 -21.79 11.23
N LEU A 400 -0.94 -21.23 11.82
CA LEU A 400 -1.53 -19.96 11.40
C LEU A 400 -1.70 -19.05 12.61
N LEU A 401 -1.02 -17.90 12.63
CA LEU A 401 -1.20 -16.86 13.64
C LEU A 401 -1.88 -15.66 13.00
N THR A 402 -3.01 -15.20 13.55
CA THR A 402 -3.71 -14.01 13.04
C THR A 402 -4.20 -13.05 14.12
N GLY A 403 -3.98 -11.76 13.91
CA GLY A 403 -4.52 -10.68 14.75
C GLY A 403 -3.84 -10.51 16.11
N ILE A 404 -2.69 -11.13 16.33
CA ILE A 404 -2.00 -11.09 17.63
C ILE A 404 -1.33 -9.73 17.81
N ASP A 405 -1.75 -8.98 18.83
CA ASP A 405 -1.17 -7.69 19.16
C ASP A 405 0.08 -7.81 20.05
N GLN A 406 0.73 -6.67 20.32
CA GLN A 406 1.95 -6.61 21.11
C GLN A 406 1.77 -7.10 22.57
N ILE A 407 0.57 -6.92 23.15
CA ILE A 407 0.29 -7.34 24.52
C ILE A 407 0.24 -8.87 24.56
N ALA A 408 -0.55 -9.48 23.67
CA ALA A 408 -0.64 -10.93 23.54
C ALA A 408 0.70 -11.56 23.13
N ALA A 409 1.47 -10.90 22.27
CA ALA A 409 2.78 -11.36 21.85
C ALA A 409 3.77 -11.50 23.01
N SER A 410 3.65 -10.67 24.05
CA SER A 410 4.50 -10.78 25.24
C SER A 410 4.30 -12.09 26.00
N GLU A 411 3.09 -12.66 25.98
CA GLU A 411 2.76 -13.96 26.58
C GLU A 411 3.20 -15.14 25.71
N LEU A 412 3.43 -14.92 24.41
CA LEU A 412 3.94 -15.94 23.48
C LEU A 412 5.47 -16.10 23.54
N LYS A 413 6.19 -15.19 24.20
CA LYS A 413 7.66 -15.28 24.31
C LYS A 413 8.08 -16.64 24.89
N GLY A 414 9.08 -17.24 24.26
CA GLY A 414 9.65 -18.54 24.62
C GLY A 414 8.81 -19.75 24.18
N HIS A 415 7.63 -19.55 23.57
CA HIS A 415 6.79 -20.67 23.15
C HIS A 415 7.28 -21.31 21.84
N ARG A 416 6.94 -22.60 21.68
CA ARG A 416 7.11 -23.36 20.45
C ARG A 416 5.74 -23.85 19.97
N LEU A 417 5.29 -23.33 18.85
CA LEU A 417 4.00 -23.67 18.23
C LEU A 417 4.24 -24.61 17.05
N ASN A 418 3.45 -25.67 16.90
CA ASN A 418 3.46 -26.56 15.73
C ASN A 418 2.03 -27.06 15.48
N ASP A 419 1.61 -27.14 14.21
CA ASP A 419 0.30 -27.66 13.80
C ASP A 419 -0.91 -27.02 14.51
N VAL A 420 -0.80 -25.71 14.80
CA VAL A 420 -1.84 -24.95 15.52
C VAL A 420 -2.24 -23.68 14.79
N ILE A 421 -3.52 -23.36 14.88
CA ILE A 421 -4.10 -22.08 14.46
C ILE A 421 -4.41 -21.29 15.72
N LEU A 422 -3.80 -20.12 15.85
CA LEU A 422 -4.03 -19.18 16.93
C LEU A 422 -4.58 -17.87 16.35
N GLN A 423 -5.78 -17.49 16.75
CA GLN A 423 -6.47 -16.31 16.22
C GLN A 423 -6.93 -15.40 17.35
N ALA A 424 -6.81 -14.10 17.17
CA ALA A 424 -7.47 -13.10 17.99
C ALA A 424 -8.73 -12.59 17.28
N HIS A 425 -9.88 -12.66 17.96
CA HIS A 425 -11.17 -12.20 17.48
C HIS A 425 -11.62 -10.99 18.26
N HIS A 426 -11.94 -9.90 17.56
CA HIS A 426 -12.62 -8.77 18.20
C HIS A 426 -14.11 -9.02 18.17
N ILE A 427 -14.73 -9.04 19.35
CA ILE A 427 -16.16 -9.21 19.48
C ILE A 427 -16.79 -8.05 20.25
N ARG A 428 -18.07 -7.81 19.96
CA ARG A 428 -18.90 -6.83 20.63
C ARG A 428 -20.15 -7.51 21.16
N VAL A 429 -20.22 -7.63 22.49
CA VAL A 429 -21.39 -8.16 23.19
C VAL A 429 -22.09 -6.99 23.87
N GLN A 430 -23.23 -6.56 23.33
CA GLN A 430 -23.91 -5.34 23.76
C GLN A 430 -22.98 -4.11 23.72
N GLN A 431 -22.69 -3.49 24.87
CA GLN A 431 -21.76 -2.35 24.97
C GLN A 431 -20.30 -2.76 25.23
N LEU A 432 -20.04 -4.05 25.43
CA LEU A 432 -18.72 -4.55 25.79
C LEU A 432 -17.95 -4.98 24.54
N SER A 433 -16.77 -4.40 24.33
CA SER A 433 -15.82 -4.82 23.30
C SER A 433 -14.68 -5.60 23.94
N VAL A 434 -14.42 -6.81 23.45
CA VAL A 434 -13.43 -7.74 24.03
C VAL A 434 -12.67 -8.44 22.90
N THR A 435 -11.41 -8.77 23.15
CA THR A 435 -10.63 -9.66 22.28
C THR A 435 -10.68 -11.08 22.86
N VAL A 436 -11.13 -12.04 22.06
CA VAL A 436 -11.19 -13.46 22.41
C VAL A 436 -10.17 -14.22 21.58
N TYR A 437 -9.39 -15.06 22.23
CA TYR A 437 -8.40 -15.90 21.55
C TYR A 437 -9.00 -17.28 21.28
N SER A 438 -8.79 -17.79 20.06
CA SER A 438 -9.16 -19.16 19.69
C SER A 438 -7.90 -19.95 19.34
N LEU A 439 -7.94 -21.25 19.64
CA LEU A 439 -6.87 -22.19 19.34
C LEU A 439 -7.47 -23.45 18.70
N LEU A 440 -6.92 -23.89 17.58
CA LEU A 440 -7.35 -25.08 16.84
C LEU A 440 -6.13 -25.87 16.35
N GLY A 441 -6.29 -27.17 16.10
CA GLY A 441 -5.29 -27.98 15.41
C GLY A 441 -5.46 -27.90 13.89
N THR A 442 -4.37 -27.99 13.15
CA THR A 442 -4.35 -27.86 11.69
C THR A 442 -5.10 -28.97 10.96
N ASP A 443 -5.26 -30.12 11.60
CA ASP A 443 -5.96 -31.28 11.04
C ASP A 443 -7.35 -31.51 11.67
N ASP A 444 -7.82 -30.60 12.52
CA ASP A 444 -9.10 -30.76 13.19
C ASP A 444 -10.28 -30.59 12.22
N LYS A 445 -11.20 -31.56 12.27
CA LYS A 445 -12.44 -31.54 11.48
C LYS A 445 -13.56 -30.86 12.26
N LEU A 446 -13.85 -29.62 11.90
CA LEU A 446 -14.78 -28.74 12.62
C LEU A 446 -16.21 -29.28 12.76
N GLN A 447 -16.72 -29.95 11.71
CA GLN A 447 -18.12 -30.37 11.59
C GLN A 447 -18.36 -31.83 12.02
N CYS A 448 -17.32 -32.58 12.36
CA CYS A 448 -17.50 -33.95 12.82
C CYS A 448 -18.21 -33.96 14.18
N SER A 449 -19.20 -34.85 14.32
CA SER A 449 -19.84 -35.07 15.61
C SER A 449 -18.83 -35.67 16.61
N TYR A 450 -18.99 -35.29 17.87
CA TYR A 450 -18.26 -35.81 19.03
C TYR A 450 -18.39 -37.33 19.17
N ASP A 451 -19.54 -37.93 18.78
CA ASP A 451 -19.80 -39.37 18.91
C ASP A 451 -18.91 -40.25 17.99
N GLY A 452 -18.22 -39.64 17.03
CA GLY A 452 -17.35 -40.32 16.10
C GLY A 452 -15.95 -40.60 16.67
N ARG A 453 -15.42 -41.80 16.42
CA ARG A 453 -13.99 -42.16 16.60
C ARG A 453 -12.99 -41.30 15.80
N SER A 454 -13.47 -40.25 15.12
CA SER A 454 -12.72 -39.44 14.14
C SER A 454 -12.63 -37.95 14.49
N GLY A 455 -13.36 -37.47 15.51
CA GLY A 455 -13.27 -36.08 15.96
C GLY A 455 -12.00 -35.81 16.76
N THR A 456 -11.29 -34.72 16.44
CA THR A 456 -10.07 -34.29 17.14
C THR A 456 -10.17 -32.83 17.57
N TYR A 457 -9.42 -32.49 18.61
CA TYR A 457 -9.14 -31.12 19.01
C TYR A 457 -7.65 -30.98 19.35
N LEU A 458 -6.98 -29.99 18.74
CA LEU A 458 -5.53 -29.79 18.75
C LEU A 458 -4.79 -31.05 18.27
N GLY A 459 -5.33 -31.73 17.26
CA GLY A 459 -4.78 -32.96 16.69
C GLY A 459 -4.90 -34.19 17.62
N LEU A 460 -5.56 -34.07 18.77
CA LEU A 460 -5.81 -35.17 19.70
C LEU A 460 -7.25 -35.67 19.60
N PRO A 461 -7.49 -36.98 19.60
CA PRO A 461 -8.83 -37.52 19.85
C PRO A 461 -9.40 -36.94 21.16
N TRP A 462 -10.69 -36.62 21.18
CA TRP A 462 -11.36 -36.01 22.34
C TRP A 462 -11.08 -36.72 23.66
N GLU A 463 -11.08 -38.05 23.70
CA GLU A 463 -10.74 -38.85 24.88
C GLU A 463 -9.33 -38.51 25.43
N LYS A 464 -8.33 -38.41 24.55
CA LYS A 464 -6.96 -38.06 24.93
C LYS A 464 -6.87 -36.61 25.37
N PHE A 465 -7.61 -35.72 24.72
CA PHE A 465 -7.66 -34.31 25.09
C PHE A 465 -8.24 -34.13 26.50
N PHE A 466 -9.38 -34.77 26.81
CA PHE A 466 -9.98 -34.77 28.14
C PHE A 466 -9.06 -35.40 29.18
N HIS A 467 -8.38 -36.51 28.86
CA HIS A 467 -7.42 -37.09 29.77
C HIS A 467 -6.26 -36.14 30.09
N LYS A 468 -5.74 -35.43 29.08
CA LYS A 468 -4.62 -34.50 29.21
C LYS A 468 -4.96 -33.25 30.03
N THR A 469 -6.15 -32.68 29.80
CA THR A 469 -6.57 -31.39 30.37
C THR A 469 -7.45 -31.51 31.62
N ALA A 470 -7.98 -32.71 31.90
CA ALA A 470 -9.01 -32.96 32.91
C ALA A 470 -10.36 -32.22 32.69
N ILE A 471 -10.56 -31.67 31.49
CA ILE A 471 -11.87 -31.22 30.99
C ILE A 471 -12.75 -32.45 30.75
N CYS A 472 -14.04 -32.34 31.05
CA CYS A 472 -15.04 -33.35 30.74
C CYS A 472 -16.10 -32.82 29.75
N GLU A 473 -16.87 -33.74 29.15
CA GLU A 473 -17.95 -33.42 28.21
C GLU A 473 -18.96 -32.42 28.80
N ASN A 474 -19.30 -32.58 30.08
CA ASN A 474 -20.23 -31.68 30.78
C ASN A 474 -19.70 -30.25 30.93
N ASP A 475 -18.38 -30.06 30.95
CA ASP A 475 -17.78 -28.72 30.98
C ASP A 475 -18.02 -27.95 29.66
N LEU A 476 -18.29 -28.67 28.56
CA LEU A 476 -18.51 -28.11 27.23
C LEU A 476 -20.00 -27.95 26.93
N TRP A 477 -20.80 -29.02 26.92
CA TRP A 477 -22.16 -28.96 26.38
C TRP A 477 -23.28 -29.02 27.43
N GLY A 478 -22.95 -29.21 28.70
CA GLY A 478 -23.92 -29.35 29.79
C GLY A 478 -24.81 -30.61 29.69
N LEU A 479 -25.67 -30.83 30.69
CA LEU A 479 -26.47 -32.06 30.84
C LEU A 479 -27.77 -32.13 29.98
N GLY A 480 -27.95 -31.26 28.98
CA GLY A 480 -29.24 -31.07 28.29
C GLY A 480 -29.21 -30.99 26.75
N THR A 481 -28.04 -31.09 26.13
CA THR A 481 -27.89 -31.01 24.67
C THR A 481 -27.86 -32.40 24.03
N HIS A 482 -28.47 -32.56 22.85
CA HIS A 482 -28.47 -33.85 22.16
C HIS A 482 -27.07 -34.18 21.63
N ALA A 483 -26.56 -35.39 21.88
CA ALA A 483 -25.21 -35.82 21.45
C ALA A 483 -24.92 -35.64 19.95
N ARG A 484 -25.96 -35.61 19.10
CA ARG A 484 -25.84 -35.37 17.65
C ARG A 484 -25.47 -33.93 17.28
N GLU A 485 -25.65 -32.98 18.19
CA GLU A 485 -25.35 -31.56 18.00
C GLU A 485 -23.94 -31.21 18.49
N HIS A 486 -23.31 -32.11 19.25
CA HIS A 486 -21.97 -31.93 19.79
C HIS A 486 -20.93 -32.02 18.67
N SER A 487 -20.23 -30.93 18.45
CA SER A 487 -19.14 -30.79 17.47
C SER A 487 -18.13 -29.75 17.96
N LEU A 488 -16.95 -29.71 17.34
CA LEU A 488 -15.95 -28.69 17.66
C LEU A 488 -16.46 -27.26 17.43
N LEU A 489 -17.37 -27.06 16.47
CA LEU A 489 -18.01 -25.75 16.23
C LEU A 489 -18.93 -25.30 17.37
N SER A 490 -19.59 -26.24 18.04
CA SER A 490 -20.55 -25.98 19.12
C SER A 490 -19.93 -25.98 20.53
N ALA A 491 -18.67 -26.40 20.67
CA ALA A 491 -18.02 -26.54 21.97
C ALA A 491 -17.57 -25.17 22.53
N PRO A 492 -18.03 -24.74 23.72
CA PRO A 492 -17.63 -23.47 24.32
C PRO A 492 -16.23 -23.57 24.95
N LEU A 493 -15.24 -23.45 24.07
CA LEU A 493 -13.82 -23.61 24.40
C LEU A 493 -13.14 -22.29 24.77
N PHE A 494 -13.64 -21.16 24.27
CA PHE A 494 -12.91 -19.90 24.26
C PHE A 494 -13.38 -18.97 25.38
N PRO A 495 -12.53 -18.68 26.38
CA PRO A 495 -12.85 -17.73 27.45
C PRO A 495 -13.10 -16.33 26.89
N VAL A 496 -14.21 -15.72 27.31
CA VAL A 496 -14.63 -14.38 26.90
C VAL A 496 -14.53 -13.39 28.06
N LEU A 497 -15.00 -13.78 29.26
CA LEU A 497 -14.90 -12.98 30.47
C LEU A 497 -14.59 -13.84 31.68
N HIS A 498 -13.77 -13.32 32.59
CA HIS A 498 -13.54 -13.92 33.91
C HIS A 498 -13.97 -12.94 35.00
N PRO A 499 -14.60 -13.39 36.10
CA PRO A 499 -15.20 -12.49 37.11
C PRO A 499 -14.22 -11.56 37.82
N SER A 500 -12.96 -11.96 37.96
CA SER A 500 -11.98 -11.27 38.82
C SER A 500 -10.66 -10.91 38.15
N GLU A 501 -10.40 -11.35 36.92
CA GLU A 501 -9.07 -11.27 36.32
C GLU A 501 -9.15 -11.03 34.80
N PRO A 502 -8.18 -10.32 34.20
CA PRO A 502 -8.13 -10.13 32.75
C PRO A 502 -7.76 -11.44 32.05
N LEU A 503 -8.38 -11.70 30.90
CA LEU A 503 -8.07 -12.83 30.02
C LEU A 503 -7.07 -12.41 28.95
N GLY A 504 -6.21 -13.35 28.55
CA GLY A 504 -5.14 -13.19 27.56
C GLY A 504 -4.97 -14.46 26.73
N VAL A 505 -3.93 -14.50 25.90
CA VAL A 505 -3.67 -15.64 25.02
C VAL A 505 -3.23 -16.88 25.81
N ARG A 506 -2.64 -16.68 27.00
CA ARG A 506 -2.32 -17.77 27.94
C ARG A 506 -3.53 -18.66 28.29
N ASP A 507 -4.73 -18.08 28.29
CA ASP A 507 -5.98 -18.76 28.68
C ASP A 507 -6.45 -19.80 27.64
N VAL A 508 -5.82 -19.82 26.45
CA VAL A 508 -5.96 -20.90 25.47
C VAL A 508 -4.66 -21.67 25.23
N LEU A 509 -3.49 -21.07 25.45
CA LEU A 509 -2.19 -21.74 25.26
C LEU A 509 -1.96 -22.89 26.23
N TRP A 510 -2.55 -22.85 27.42
CA TRP A 510 -2.39 -23.92 28.41
C TRP A 510 -2.88 -25.28 27.88
N PHE A 511 -3.78 -25.34 26.90
CA PHE A 511 -4.19 -26.59 26.23
C PHE A 511 -3.00 -27.34 25.60
N LEU A 512 -1.97 -26.62 25.14
CA LEU A 512 -0.77 -27.19 24.53
C LEU A 512 0.15 -27.81 25.60
N GLY A 513 0.27 -27.15 26.75
CA GLY A 513 1.21 -27.51 27.83
C GLY A 513 0.62 -28.32 29.00
N ALA A 514 -0.70 -28.48 29.09
CA ALA A 514 -1.37 -29.12 30.21
C ALA A 514 -0.81 -30.54 30.48
N LYS A 515 -0.25 -30.72 31.67
CA LYS A 515 0.11 -32.04 32.22
C LYS A 515 -0.79 -32.31 33.42
N LYS A 516 -1.68 -33.29 33.28
CA LYS A 516 -2.58 -33.73 34.34
C LYS A 516 -1.83 -33.91 35.67
N GLY A 517 -2.28 -33.21 36.72
CA GLY A 517 -1.74 -33.32 38.08
C GLY A 517 -0.64 -32.32 38.45
N SER A 518 -0.28 -31.36 37.58
CA SER A 518 0.54 -30.21 38.01
C SER A 518 -0.33 -29.13 38.65
N GLU A 519 0.20 -28.43 39.66
CA GLU A 519 -0.52 -27.32 40.34
C GLU A 519 -0.93 -26.21 39.35
N ASP A 520 -0.07 -25.91 38.38
CA ASP A 520 -0.33 -24.93 37.32
C ASP A 520 -1.50 -25.36 36.41
N ALA A 521 -1.57 -26.64 36.00
CA ALA A 521 -2.65 -27.11 35.13
C ALA A 521 -4.02 -27.12 35.85
N GLU A 522 -4.05 -27.48 37.14
CA GLU A 522 -5.28 -27.42 37.93
C GLU A 522 -5.76 -25.97 38.12
N SER A 523 -4.83 -25.05 38.40
CA SER A 523 -5.15 -23.62 38.50
C SER A 523 -5.75 -23.07 37.20
N GLN A 524 -5.14 -23.38 36.05
CA GLN A 524 -5.65 -22.96 34.74
C GLN A 524 -7.00 -23.60 34.40
N LEU A 525 -7.22 -24.88 34.75
CA LEU A 525 -8.50 -25.55 34.54
C LEU A 525 -9.62 -24.90 35.35
N GLN A 526 -9.38 -24.58 36.63
CA GLN A 526 -10.38 -23.91 37.47
C GLN A 526 -10.70 -22.52 36.94
N ARG A 527 -9.68 -21.77 36.55
CA ARG A 527 -9.85 -20.46 35.90
C ARG A 527 -10.66 -20.56 34.61
N TRP A 528 -10.37 -21.54 33.76
CA TRP A 528 -11.11 -21.78 32.52
C TRP A 528 -12.57 -22.16 32.78
N ARG A 529 -12.85 -23.01 33.79
CA ARG A 529 -14.22 -23.36 34.22
C ARG A 529 -15.00 -22.17 34.75
N ASN A 530 -14.34 -21.28 35.50
CA ASN A 530 -14.95 -20.08 36.08
C ASN A 530 -15.12 -18.93 35.07
N SER A 531 -14.56 -19.07 33.86
CA SER A 531 -14.73 -18.10 32.79
C SER A 531 -16.05 -18.34 32.05
N TRP A 532 -16.71 -17.25 31.67
CA TRP A 532 -17.74 -17.31 30.64
C TRP A 532 -17.08 -17.62 29.30
N ARG A 533 -17.55 -18.67 28.63
CA ARG A 533 -16.94 -19.21 27.40
C ARG A 533 -17.92 -19.21 26.26
N MET A 534 -17.41 -19.08 25.05
CA MET A 534 -18.18 -19.20 23.81
C MET A 534 -17.59 -20.26 22.89
N SER A 535 -18.48 -20.83 22.09
CA SER A 535 -18.16 -21.69 20.97
C SER A 535 -17.87 -20.86 19.71
N TRP A 536 -17.35 -21.52 18.66
CA TRP A 536 -17.17 -20.86 17.38
C TRP A 536 -18.48 -20.42 16.74
N GLN A 537 -19.57 -21.19 16.93
CA GLN A 537 -20.90 -20.83 16.43
C GLN A 537 -21.40 -19.53 17.08
N GLU A 538 -21.18 -19.36 18.38
CA GLU A 538 -21.56 -18.16 19.11
C GLU A 538 -20.66 -16.97 18.76
N LEU A 539 -19.33 -17.16 18.72
CA LEU A 539 -18.38 -16.09 18.44
C LEU A 539 -18.66 -15.38 17.11
N ARG A 540 -19.11 -16.11 16.08
CA ARG A 540 -19.43 -15.54 14.76
C ARG A 540 -20.50 -14.46 14.82
N GLN A 541 -21.48 -14.60 15.72
CA GLN A 541 -22.61 -13.67 15.85
C GLN A 541 -22.21 -12.33 16.45
N TYR A 542 -21.08 -12.27 17.17
CA TYR A 542 -20.63 -11.09 17.90
C TYR A 542 -19.40 -10.42 17.29
N ARG A 543 -18.96 -10.82 16.08
CA ARG A 543 -17.74 -10.29 15.47
C ARG A 543 -17.83 -8.79 15.19
N ASP A 544 -16.82 -8.06 15.64
CA ASP A 544 -16.64 -6.64 15.38
C ASP A 544 -15.71 -6.44 14.17
N GLN A 545 -16.30 -6.54 12.98
CA GLN A 545 -15.56 -6.48 11.71
C GLN A 545 -14.95 -5.10 11.45
N GLU A 546 -15.62 -4.03 11.88
CA GLU A 546 -15.06 -2.67 11.80
C GLU A 546 -13.77 -2.59 12.62
N LYS A 547 -13.78 -3.12 13.86
CA LYS A 547 -12.60 -3.14 14.71
C LYS A 547 -11.49 -4.01 14.11
N ALA A 548 -11.83 -5.16 13.55
CA ALA A 548 -10.87 -6.03 12.88
C ALA A 548 -10.18 -5.30 11.72
N LEU A 549 -10.92 -4.66 10.80
CA LEU A 549 -10.37 -3.89 9.68
C LEU A 549 -9.54 -2.68 10.17
N GLN A 550 -10.00 -1.99 11.22
CA GLN A 550 -9.25 -0.90 11.81
C GLN A 550 -7.89 -1.37 12.35
N ASN A 551 -7.86 -2.51 13.05
CA ASN A 551 -6.63 -3.06 13.60
C ASN A 551 -5.67 -3.52 12.49
N ARG A 552 -6.16 -4.14 11.41
CA ARG A 552 -5.35 -4.47 10.22
C ARG A 552 -4.64 -3.24 9.66
N ARG A 553 -5.38 -2.13 9.52
CA ARG A 553 -4.84 -0.87 9.05
C ARG A 553 -3.78 -0.30 10.00
N GLN A 554 -4.01 -0.38 11.31
CA GLN A 554 -3.01 0.04 12.29
C GLN A 554 -1.73 -0.79 12.18
N THR A 555 -1.82 -2.11 12.05
CA THR A 555 -0.66 -2.99 11.85
C THR A 555 0.08 -2.66 10.55
N PHE A 556 -0.65 -2.39 9.46
CA PHE A 556 -0.08 -1.98 8.18
C PHE A 556 0.78 -0.73 8.30
N PHE A 557 0.31 0.30 9.02
CA PHE A 557 1.09 1.51 9.19
C PHE A 557 2.21 1.39 10.23
N ARG A 558 2.08 0.51 11.24
CA ARG A 558 3.17 0.20 12.18
C ARG A 558 4.35 -0.50 11.51
N GLN A 559 4.08 -1.49 10.66
CA GLN A 559 5.14 -2.15 9.90
C GLN A 559 5.73 -1.20 8.85
N ALA A 560 4.92 -0.34 8.23
CA ALA A 560 5.38 0.66 7.28
C ALA A 560 6.30 1.70 7.93
N GLU A 561 6.02 2.12 9.17
CA GLU A 561 6.90 2.94 9.99
C GLU A 561 8.26 2.26 10.20
N ALA A 562 8.28 1.00 10.64
CA ALA A 562 9.52 0.26 10.84
C ALA A 562 10.31 0.07 9.54
N LYS A 563 9.62 -0.25 8.44
CA LYS A 563 10.22 -0.28 7.09
C LYS A 563 10.83 1.08 6.78
N LEU A 564 10.09 2.18 6.93
CA LEU A 564 10.51 3.54 6.57
C LEU A 564 11.74 3.98 7.36
N GLN A 565 11.74 3.78 8.67
CA GLN A 565 12.89 4.05 9.54
C GLN A 565 14.12 3.29 9.05
N LYS A 566 13.98 1.99 8.81
CA LYS A 566 15.07 1.15 8.29
C LYS A 566 15.62 1.67 6.96
N ALA A 567 14.75 2.04 6.01
CA ALA A 567 15.21 2.57 4.72
C ALA A 567 16.02 3.85 4.85
N LEU A 568 15.55 4.79 5.67
CA LEU A 568 16.25 6.06 5.83
C LEU A 568 17.57 5.86 6.57
N LEU A 569 17.57 5.12 7.68
CA LEU A 569 18.76 4.89 8.49
C LEU A 569 19.83 4.06 7.75
N ASN A 570 19.42 3.09 6.93
CA ASN A 570 20.33 2.26 6.14
C ASN A 570 20.63 2.83 4.74
N ARG A 571 20.08 4.00 4.37
CA ARG A 571 20.22 4.62 3.05
C ARG A 571 19.77 3.71 1.90
N GLU A 572 18.70 2.95 2.10
CA GLU A 572 18.14 2.08 1.06
C GLU A 572 17.59 2.92 -0.11
N GLU A 573 17.88 2.48 -1.34
CA GLU A 573 17.44 3.13 -2.59
C GLU A 573 15.99 2.77 -2.94
N ARG A 574 15.05 3.11 -2.07
CA ARG A 574 13.62 2.86 -2.27
C ARG A 574 12.79 4.12 -2.14
N SER A 575 11.81 4.25 -3.03
CA SER A 575 10.83 5.32 -2.95
C SER A 575 9.91 5.10 -1.75
N LEU A 576 9.74 6.13 -0.93
CA LEU A 576 8.79 6.14 0.19
C LEU A 576 7.43 6.74 -0.22
N LEU A 577 7.32 7.25 -1.45
CA LEU A 577 6.13 7.93 -1.94
C LEU A 577 4.87 7.02 -1.95
N PRO A 578 4.94 5.72 -2.32
CA PRO A 578 3.77 4.84 -2.24
C PRO A 578 3.21 4.71 -0.81
N ILE A 579 4.09 4.58 0.20
CA ILE A 579 3.74 4.53 1.62
C ILE A 579 3.15 5.87 2.09
N ILE A 580 3.77 6.98 1.67
CA ILE A 580 3.30 8.34 1.99
C ILE A 580 1.89 8.56 1.44
N ARG A 581 1.63 8.20 0.18
CA ARG A 581 0.30 8.31 -0.43
C ARG A 581 -0.73 7.45 0.30
N ALA A 582 -0.38 6.22 0.65
CA ALA A 582 -1.25 5.34 1.42
C ALA A 582 -1.64 5.96 2.77
N ALA A 583 -0.65 6.49 3.50
CA ALA A 583 -0.87 7.14 4.79
C ALA A 583 -1.74 8.39 4.69
N VAL A 584 -1.58 9.20 3.63
CA VAL A 584 -2.43 10.38 3.42
C VAL A 584 -3.87 9.96 3.09
N GLN A 585 -4.05 9.04 2.13
CA GLN A 585 -5.37 8.60 1.69
C GLN A 585 -6.16 7.91 2.81
N GLU A 586 -5.48 7.24 3.75
CA GLU A 586 -6.13 6.53 4.85
C GLU A 586 -6.15 7.29 6.18
N GLY A 587 -5.60 8.51 6.23
CA GLY A 587 -5.63 9.35 7.43
C GLY A 587 -4.54 9.04 8.48
N SER A 588 -3.51 8.28 8.11
CA SER A 588 -2.35 7.92 8.96
C SER A 588 -1.15 8.86 8.79
N HIS A 589 -1.29 9.97 8.08
CA HIS A 589 -0.21 10.94 7.80
C HIS A 589 0.49 11.48 9.06
N LYS A 590 -0.23 11.66 10.18
CA LYS A 590 0.36 12.12 11.45
C LYS A 590 1.40 11.15 12.01
N LEU A 591 1.15 9.85 11.88
CA LEU A 591 2.10 8.82 12.33
C LEU A 591 3.41 8.97 11.56
N LEU A 592 3.34 9.01 10.23
CA LEU A 592 4.53 9.15 9.37
C LEU A 592 5.26 10.47 9.58
N LEU A 593 4.54 11.60 9.79
CA LEU A 593 5.18 12.87 10.13
C LEU A 593 6.03 12.76 11.40
N ASN A 594 5.47 12.15 12.46
CA ASN A 594 6.21 11.94 13.70
C ASN A 594 7.42 11.01 13.51
N THR A 595 7.26 9.93 12.72
CA THR A 595 8.35 9.02 12.38
C THR A 595 9.47 9.75 11.64
N LEU A 596 9.13 10.56 10.62
CA LEU A 596 10.09 11.31 9.82
C LEU A 596 10.82 12.36 10.65
N ASP A 597 10.09 13.10 11.48
CA ASP A 597 10.69 14.06 12.43
C ASP A 597 11.63 13.35 13.42
N HIS A 598 11.24 12.17 13.91
CA HIS A 598 12.08 11.37 14.79
C HIS A 598 13.37 10.94 14.10
N VAL A 599 13.28 10.32 12.91
CA VAL A 599 14.44 9.91 12.12
C VAL A 599 15.37 11.10 11.85
N ALA A 600 14.82 12.24 11.41
CA ALA A 600 15.61 13.43 11.16
C ALA A 600 16.29 13.98 12.43
N SER A 601 15.66 13.81 13.60
CA SER A 601 16.20 14.31 14.87
C SER A 601 17.28 13.43 15.48
N VAL A 602 17.23 12.11 15.25
CA VAL A 602 18.19 11.14 15.82
C VAL A 602 19.30 10.75 14.84
N ALA A 603 19.18 11.11 13.57
CA ALA A 603 20.19 10.83 12.56
C ALA A 603 21.53 11.51 12.89
N GLU A 604 22.59 10.71 12.95
CA GLU A 604 23.96 11.22 13.09
C GLU A 604 24.47 11.85 11.78
N ASP A 605 24.06 11.31 10.63
CA ASP A 605 24.41 11.84 9.31
C ASP A 605 23.39 12.90 8.85
N PRO A 606 23.82 14.15 8.58
CA PRO A 606 22.98 15.21 8.04
C PRO A 606 22.24 14.85 6.74
N GLY A 607 22.77 13.95 5.91
CA GLY A 607 22.13 13.47 4.69
C GLY A 607 20.89 12.61 4.97
N ILE A 608 20.91 11.79 6.02
CA ILE A 608 19.73 11.03 6.45
C ILE A 608 18.65 12.01 6.95
N ALA A 609 19.05 13.01 7.74
CA ALA A 609 18.13 14.05 8.20
C ALA A 609 17.57 14.88 7.04
N ALA A 610 18.39 15.22 6.05
CA ALA A 610 17.98 15.92 4.83
C ALA A 610 16.92 15.10 4.07
N ARG A 611 17.18 13.83 3.77
CA ARG A 611 16.23 12.93 3.10
C ARG A 611 14.92 12.77 3.86
N ALA A 612 14.98 12.70 5.19
CA ALA A 612 13.78 12.63 6.03
C ALA A 612 12.95 13.92 5.93
N LEU A 613 13.57 15.10 5.92
CA LEU A 613 12.90 16.39 5.71
C LEU A 613 12.30 16.50 4.30
N ALA A 614 12.98 15.99 3.28
CA ALA A 614 12.45 15.88 1.91
C ALA A 614 11.16 15.04 1.88
N CYS A 615 11.18 13.89 2.57
CA CYS A 615 10.01 13.03 2.70
C CYS A 615 8.86 13.72 3.47
N VAL A 616 9.14 14.61 4.43
CA VAL A 616 8.10 15.45 5.06
C VAL A 616 7.48 16.41 4.04
N ALA A 617 8.29 17.04 3.18
CA ALA A 617 7.78 17.89 2.10
C ALA A 617 6.89 17.10 1.14
N ASP A 618 7.27 15.88 0.78
CA ASP A 618 6.46 14.98 -0.05
C ASP A 618 5.15 14.60 0.59
N LEU A 619 5.17 14.28 1.88
CA LEU A 619 3.97 13.97 2.65
C LEU A 619 3.03 15.18 2.70
N LEU A 620 3.55 16.37 2.98
CA LEU A 620 2.76 17.61 2.97
C LEU A 620 2.17 17.92 1.59
N GLY A 621 2.91 17.68 0.52
CA GLY A 621 2.38 17.85 -0.83
C GLY A 621 1.35 16.80 -1.21
N CYS A 622 1.48 15.55 -0.74
CA CYS A 622 0.44 14.53 -0.88
C CYS A 622 -0.82 14.92 -0.10
N MET A 623 -0.68 15.46 1.12
CA MET A 623 -1.80 15.98 1.92
C MET A 623 -2.56 17.12 1.22
N ALA A 624 -1.89 17.89 0.34
CA ALA A 624 -2.53 18.94 -0.44
C ALA A 624 -3.43 18.40 -1.56
N GLY A 625 -3.39 17.09 -1.88
CA GLY A 625 -4.32 16.46 -2.82
C GLY A 625 -4.24 16.95 -4.26
N GLY A 626 -3.10 17.53 -4.67
CA GLY A 626 -2.95 18.19 -5.97
C GLY A 626 -3.52 19.62 -6.01
N GLU A 627 -4.03 20.13 -4.91
CA GLU A 627 -4.53 21.50 -4.76
C GLU A 627 -3.45 22.43 -4.17
N GLY A 628 -3.59 23.74 -4.38
CA GLY A 628 -2.70 24.76 -3.76
C GLY A 628 -1.47 25.17 -4.58
N GLY A 629 -1.31 24.66 -5.81
CA GLY A 629 -0.32 25.10 -6.80
C GLY A 629 0.98 24.29 -6.83
N LEU A 630 2.04 24.87 -7.43
CA LEU A 630 3.35 24.22 -7.52
C LEU A 630 4.17 24.44 -6.24
N ARG A 631 5.12 23.54 -5.94
CA ARG A 631 6.14 23.76 -4.90
C ARG A 631 7.26 24.70 -5.40
N SER A 632 6.90 25.92 -5.78
CA SER A 632 7.83 26.90 -6.38
C SER A 632 7.98 28.17 -5.54
N GLY A 633 9.16 28.79 -5.57
CA GLY A 633 9.45 30.07 -4.92
C GLY A 633 10.27 29.95 -3.62
N PRO A 634 10.70 31.10 -3.04
CA PRO A 634 11.69 31.11 -1.97
C PRO A 634 11.13 30.64 -0.61
N ALA A 635 11.95 29.91 0.14
CA ALA A 635 11.64 29.42 1.48
C ALA A 635 11.96 30.44 2.62
N GLY A 636 11.74 31.74 2.40
CA GLY A 636 12.26 32.81 3.28
C GLY A 636 11.31 33.35 4.37
N ASN A 637 10.29 32.59 4.80
CA ASN A 637 9.31 33.10 5.77
C ASN A 637 9.92 33.16 7.18
N LYS A 638 9.84 34.34 7.81
CA LYS A 638 10.37 34.60 9.16
C LYS A 638 9.85 33.64 10.23
N ALA A 639 8.66 33.07 10.08
CA ALA A 639 8.12 32.12 11.04
C ALA A 639 8.98 30.84 11.17
N TRP A 640 9.70 30.47 10.10
CA TRP A 640 10.53 29.26 10.04
C TRP A 640 12.01 29.50 10.40
N SER A 641 12.40 30.77 10.61
CA SER A 641 13.81 31.14 10.75
C SER A 641 14.48 30.56 12.00
N SER A 642 13.73 30.34 13.08
CA SER A 642 14.27 29.73 14.31
C SER A 642 14.78 28.30 14.05
N GLY A 643 14.01 27.51 13.30
CA GLY A 643 14.42 26.17 12.87
C GLY A 643 15.67 26.22 11.98
N TYR A 644 15.67 27.11 10.99
CA TYR A 644 16.82 27.29 10.07
C TYR A 644 18.11 27.66 10.79
N GLN A 645 18.06 28.61 11.73
CA GLN A 645 19.25 29.02 12.50
C GLN A 645 19.83 27.89 13.34
N LEU A 646 19.00 26.97 13.86
CA LEU A 646 19.46 25.81 14.61
C LEU A 646 20.13 24.79 13.67
N LEU A 647 19.53 24.54 12.50
CA LEU A 647 20.12 23.67 11.47
C LEU A 647 21.46 24.21 10.97
N GLU A 648 21.58 25.53 10.78
CA GLU A 648 22.83 26.20 10.40
C GLU A 648 23.93 26.01 11.46
N LYS A 649 23.56 26.01 12.75
CA LYS A 649 24.50 25.90 13.87
C LYS A 649 24.99 24.49 14.18
N GLY A 650 24.37 23.42 13.65
CA GLY A 650 24.70 22.06 14.08
C GLY A 650 23.60 21.33 14.82
N ASP A 651 22.62 22.03 15.37
CA ASP A 651 21.65 21.44 16.30
C ASP A 651 20.43 20.91 15.53
N ILE A 652 20.65 19.78 14.83
CA ILE A 652 19.64 19.17 13.95
C ILE A 652 18.38 18.81 14.73
N ALA A 653 18.52 18.11 15.86
CA ALA A 653 17.39 17.69 16.69
C ALA A 653 16.48 18.86 17.13
N LYS A 654 17.06 19.96 17.64
CA LYS A 654 16.26 21.13 18.00
C LYS A 654 15.70 21.85 16.78
N GLY A 655 16.46 21.90 15.68
CA GLY A 655 16.01 22.48 14.41
C GLY A 655 14.74 21.79 13.89
N VAL A 656 14.77 20.45 13.76
CA VAL A 656 13.62 19.63 13.35
C VAL A 656 12.43 19.84 14.28
N LYS A 657 12.65 19.85 15.61
CA LYS A 657 11.60 20.12 16.59
C LYS A 657 10.94 21.49 16.38
N GLN A 658 11.70 22.54 16.08
CA GLN A 658 11.14 23.87 15.80
C GLN A 658 10.35 23.89 14.47
N LEU A 659 10.84 23.21 13.44
CA LEU A 659 10.11 23.07 12.17
C LEU A 659 8.78 22.37 12.38
N ALA A 660 8.75 21.27 13.14
CA ALA A 660 7.53 20.51 13.43
C ALA A 660 6.50 21.35 14.22
N LEU A 661 6.94 22.13 15.21
CA LEU A 661 6.08 23.04 15.96
C LEU A 661 5.48 24.14 15.08
N GLU A 662 6.26 24.69 14.16
CA GLU A 662 5.75 25.69 13.23
C GLU A 662 4.77 25.06 12.21
N ARG A 663 5.09 23.89 11.67
CA ARG A 663 4.28 23.14 10.69
C ARG A 663 2.82 22.98 11.11
N GLU A 664 2.53 22.73 12.37
CA GLU A 664 1.14 22.58 12.88
C GLU A 664 0.25 23.79 12.55
N LYS A 665 0.82 25.00 12.43
CA LYS A 665 0.08 26.22 12.08
C LYS A 665 -0.26 26.31 10.59
N TRP A 666 0.27 25.41 9.77
CA TRP A 666 0.19 25.45 8.31
C TRP A 666 -0.62 24.28 7.71
N LEU A 667 -1.16 23.37 8.54
CA LEU A 667 -1.86 22.18 8.06
C LEU A 667 -3.32 22.45 7.61
N GLY A 668 -3.84 23.66 7.82
CA GLY A 668 -5.28 23.95 7.72
C GLY A 668 -5.86 24.05 6.29
N ARG A 669 -5.04 24.21 5.24
CA ARG A 669 -5.52 24.23 3.84
C ARG A 669 -4.41 23.88 2.83
N PRO A 670 -4.76 23.38 1.63
CA PRO A 670 -3.77 22.91 0.63
C PRO A 670 -2.67 23.91 0.27
N ALA A 671 -3.02 25.19 0.09
CA ALA A 671 -2.04 26.23 -0.21
C ALA A 671 -1.02 26.45 0.93
N LEU A 672 -1.40 26.24 2.19
CA LEU A 672 -0.47 26.32 3.33
C LEU A 672 0.39 25.06 3.44
N LEU A 673 -0.17 23.88 3.16
CA LEU A 673 0.56 22.61 3.11
C LEU A 673 1.71 22.68 2.10
N LEU A 674 1.46 23.15 0.88
CA LEU A 674 2.51 23.30 -0.12
C LEU A 674 3.54 24.36 0.22
N ARG A 675 3.15 25.44 0.92
CA ARG A 675 4.11 26.44 1.41
C ARG A 675 4.96 25.87 2.54
N ALA A 676 4.39 25.08 3.44
CA ALA A 676 5.15 24.37 4.47
C ALA A 676 6.10 23.35 3.84
N ALA A 677 5.67 22.60 2.83
CA ALA A 677 6.52 21.66 2.09
C ALA A 677 7.78 22.35 1.54
N ARG A 678 7.62 23.52 0.91
CA ARG A 678 8.76 24.36 0.45
C ARG A 678 9.71 24.76 1.59
N HIS A 679 9.19 25.01 2.79
CA HIS A 679 10.03 25.33 3.94
C HIS A 679 10.82 24.12 4.46
N TYR A 680 10.29 22.91 4.32
CA TYR A 680 11.02 21.67 4.58
C TYR A 680 12.10 21.40 3.52
N GLU A 681 11.82 21.65 2.23
CA GLU A 681 12.85 21.63 1.17
C GLU A 681 13.97 22.65 1.46
N GLY A 682 13.61 23.85 1.94
CA GLY A 682 14.61 24.84 2.40
C GLY A 682 15.43 24.36 3.61
N ALA A 683 14.82 23.63 4.54
CA ALA A 683 15.52 23.05 5.70
C ALA A 683 16.51 21.95 5.27
N GLU A 684 16.08 21.07 4.38
CA GLU A 684 16.92 20.06 3.75
C GLU A 684 18.12 20.70 3.03
N GLN A 685 17.89 21.74 2.24
CA GLN A 685 18.94 22.48 1.54
C GLN A 685 19.99 23.07 2.50
N ILE A 686 19.60 23.50 3.70
CA ILE A 686 20.55 23.96 4.72
C ILE A 686 21.48 22.82 5.16
N LEU A 687 20.94 21.61 5.36
CA LEU A 687 21.75 20.44 5.74
C LEU A 687 22.67 20.00 4.62
N ILE A 688 22.16 19.94 3.38
CA ILE A 688 22.98 19.64 2.18
C ILE A 688 24.09 20.68 2.04
N ARG A 689 23.77 21.98 2.14
CA ARG A 689 24.75 23.06 2.06
C ARG A 689 25.87 22.88 3.08
N ARG A 690 25.56 22.50 4.32
CA ARG A 690 26.58 22.25 5.35
C ARG A 690 27.48 21.07 5.02
N ALA A 691 26.94 20.01 4.44
CA ALA A 691 27.75 18.91 3.92
C ALA A 691 28.68 19.41 2.80
N VAL A 692 28.16 20.20 1.85
CA VAL A 692 28.96 20.76 0.75
C VAL A 692 30.03 21.73 1.27
N MET A 693 29.73 22.53 2.31
CA MET A 693 30.68 23.46 2.93
C MET A 693 31.93 22.76 3.47
N SER A 694 31.83 21.47 3.86
CA SER A 694 33.00 20.70 4.28
C SER A 694 34.05 20.53 3.18
N SER A 695 33.68 20.77 1.91
CA SER A 695 34.62 20.69 0.78
C SER A 695 35.82 21.63 0.89
N CYS A 696 35.71 22.72 1.67
CA CYS A 696 36.83 23.62 1.91
C CYS A 696 38.04 22.92 2.54
N GLN A 697 37.84 21.80 3.27
CA GLN A 697 38.94 21.02 3.85
C GLN A 697 39.84 20.34 2.80
N PHE A 698 39.34 20.18 1.57
CA PHE A 698 40.09 19.62 0.44
C PHE A 698 40.81 20.69 -0.39
N VAL A 699 40.66 21.97 -0.04
CA VAL A 699 41.32 23.07 -0.76
C VAL A 699 42.74 23.25 -0.22
N SER A 700 43.73 22.89 -1.04
CA SER A 700 45.14 23.09 -0.74
C SER A 700 45.70 24.27 -1.51
N ILE A 701 46.21 25.27 -0.79
CA ILE A 701 46.76 26.50 -1.38
C ILE A 701 48.27 26.54 -1.14
N SER A 702 49.03 26.82 -2.21
CA SER A 702 50.47 27.04 -2.16
C SER A 702 50.81 28.52 -2.32
N GLN A 703 51.80 28.99 -1.57
CA GLN A 703 52.31 30.36 -1.68
C GLN A 703 53.19 30.52 -2.92
N LYS A 704 53.04 31.66 -3.59
CA LYS A 704 53.79 32.07 -4.78
C LYS A 704 54.22 33.52 -4.64
N GLU A 705 55.04 33.96 -5.58
CA GLU A 705 55.45 35.37 -5.63
C GLU A 705 54.25 36.24 -5.99
N LEU A 706 54.08 37.33 -5.25
CA LEU A 706 53.03 38.31 -5.46
C LEU A 706 53.27 39.05 -6.79
N PRO A 707 52.29 39.06 -7.73
CA PRO A 707 52.41 39.81 -8.98
C PRO A 707 52.65 41.30 -8.74
N VAL A 708 53.37 41.93 -9.67
CA VAL A 708 53.69 43.37 -9.59
C VAL A 708 52.40 44.19 -9.68
N VAL A 709 52.32 45.29 -8.93
CA VAL A 709 51.17 46.21 -8.99
C VAL A 709 50.97 46.69 -10.43
N GLY A 710 49.74 46.61 -10.93
CA GLY A 710 49.36 46.93 -12.30
C GLY A 710 49.38 45.75 -13.28
N GLN A 711 50.00 44.62 -12.93
CA GLN A 711 50.09 43.43 -13.79
C GLN A 711 48.77 42.65 -13.82
N TRP A 712 48.24 42.43 -15.02
CA TRP A 712 47.05 41.60 -15.24
C TRP A 712 47.38 40.10 -15.21
N VAL A 713 46.51 39.35 -14.55
CA VAL A 713 46.42 37.90 -14.60
C VAL A 713 45.06 37.55 -15.19
N SER A 714 45.00 36.69 -16.21
CA SER A 714 43.76 36.31 -16.89
C SER A 714 43.54 34.79 -16.90
N ALA A 715 42.26 34.40 -16.94
CA ALA A 715 41.80 33.05 -17.19
C ALA A 715 40.65 33.08 -18.20
N GLU A 716 40.76 32.28 -19.25
CA GLU A 716 39.78 32.13 -20.33
C GLU A 716 39.35 30.67 -20.43
N CYS A 717 38.04 30.44 -20.40
CA CYS A 717 37.43 29.13 -20.27
C CYS A 717 36.47 28.82 -21.43
N PRO A 718 36.50 27.58 -21.96
CA PRO A 718 35.47 27.09 -22.87
C PRO A 718 34.11 26.98 -22.14
N ALA A 719 33.03 26.90 -22.90
CA ALA A 719 31.73 26.50 -22.36
C ALA A 719 31.66 24.99 -22.15
N ARG A 720 30.60 24.46 -21.54
CA ARG A 720 30.42 23.00 -21.38
C ARG A 720 29.02 22.53 -21.78
N ILE A 721 28.96 21.30 -22.29
CA ILE A 721 27.71 20.58 -22.59
C ILE A 721 27.76 19.23 -21.87
N ASP A 722 26.66 18.89 -21.19
CA ASP A 722 26.49 17.57 -20.58
C ASP A 722 25.91 16.62 -21.65
N MET A 723 26.64 15.57 -22.04
CA MET A 723 26.17 14.59 -23.04
C MET A 723 25.24 13.55 -22.42
N SER A 724 25.53 13.14 -21.18
CA SER A 724 24.74 12.16 -20.44
C SER A 724 24.95 12.31 -18.93
N GLY A 725 23.98 11.86 -18.14
CA GLY A 725 24.05 11.87 -16.68
C GLY A 725 23.68 13.20 -16.02
N GLY A 726 23.20 14.19 -16.78
CA GLY A 726 22.83 15.50 -16.24
C GLY A 726 21.96 15.41 -14.99
N TRP A 727 22.36 16.11 -13.93
CA TRP A 727 21.77 16.16 -12.58
C TRP A 727 22.13 15.00 -11.64
N SER A 728 22.76 13.92 -12.12
CA SER A 728 23.28 12.88 -11.22
C SER A 728 24.42 13.38 -10.33
N ASP A 729 25.15 14.41 -10.77
CA ASP A 729 26.22 15.09 -10.03
C ASP A 729 25.72 16.19 -9.06
N THR A 730 24.40 16.36 -8.93
CA THR A 730 23.81 17.40 -8.09
C THR A 730 23.34 16.80 -6.76
N PRO A 731 23.80 17.31 -5.59
CA PRO A 731 23.22 16.96 -4.30
C PRO A 731 21.69 17.19 -4.26
N PRO A 732 20.92 16.33 -3.55
CA PRO A 732 21.40 15.21 -2.74
C PRO A 732 21.72 13.95 -3.55
N ILE A 733 21.33 13.87 -4.83
CA ILE A 733 21.46 12.66 -5.67
C ILE A 733 22.91 12.14 -5.64
N THR A 734 23.90 13.00 -5.87
CA THR A 734 25.31 12.58 -5.87
C THR A 734 25.83 12.10 -4.50
N TYR A 735 25.20 12.48 -3.40
CA TYR A 735 25.60 12.07 -2.05
C TYR A 735 24.93 10.77 -1.62
N GLU A 736 23.70 10.55 -2.08
CA GLU A 736 22.94 9.35 -1.77
C GLU A 736 23.30 8.18 -2.70
N HIS A 737 23.56 8.48 -3.98
CA HIS A 737 23.70 7.48 -5.05
C HIS A 737 25.06 7.50 -5.76
N GLY A 738 25.91 8.47 -5.41
CA GLY A 738 27.00 8.86 -6.32
C GLY A 738 26.47 9.58 -7.56
N GLY A 739 27.37 10.05 -8.41
CA GLY A 739 27.03 10.81 -9.59
C GLY A 739 28.06 10.61 -10.68
N ALA A 740 27.61 10.53 -11.93
CA ALA A 740 28.49 10.42 -13.07
C ALA A 740 27.91 11.20 -14.26
N VAL A 741 28.63 12.24 -14.66
CA VAL A 741 28.29 13.06 -15.84
C VAL A 741 29.40 12.92 -16.85
N VAL A 742 29.02 12.59 -18.09
CA VAL A 742 29.89 12.70 -19.24
C VAL A 742 29.65 14.06 -19.86
N ASN A 743 30.63 14.97 -19.73
CA ASN A 743 30.57 16.32 -20.27
C ASN A 743 31.68 16.56 -21.31
N VAL A 744 31.50 17.62 -22.11
CA VAL A 744 32.47 18.06 -23.12
C VAL A 744 32.65 19.57 -23.01
N ALA A 745 33.91 20.01 -22.99
CA ALA A 745 34.27 21.40 -23.13
C ALA A 745 34.18 21.83 -24.60
N VAL A 746 33.49 22.93 -24.87
CA VAL A 746 33.24 23.43 -26.23
C VAL A 746 33.67 24.87 -26.39
N LEU A 747 34.33 25.14 -27.52
CA LEU A 747 34.54 26.50 -27.99
C LEU A 747 33.27 26.96 -28.70
N VAL A 748 32.86 28.20 -28.46
CA VAL A 748 31.70 28.81 -29.12
C VAL A 748 32.26 29.77 -30.16
N ASP A 749 31.92 29.56 -31.44
CA ASP A 749 32.47 30.32 -32.57
C ASP A 749 34.01 30.35 -32.60
N GLY A 750 34.64 29.25 -32.17
CA GLY A 750 36.09 29.12 -32.08
C GLY A 750 36.74 29.87 -30.90
N GLN A 751 35.95 30.48 -30.02
CA GLN A 751 36.42 31.27 -28.89
C GLN A 751 36.13 30.63 -27.53
N ARG A 752 36.81 31.12 -26.50
CA ARG A 752 36.55 30.84 -25.08
C ARG A 752 35.69 31.99 -24.51
N PRO A 753 34.36 31.83 -24.46
CA PRO A 753 33.46 32.97 -24.28
C PRO A 753 33.34 33.45 -22.82
N ILE A 754 33.93 32.72 -21.87
CA ILE A 754 33.83 32.99 -20.42
C ILE A 754 35.23 33.27 -19.88
N GLY A 755 35.39 34.30 -19.06
CA GLY A 755 36.69 34.54 -18.44
C GLY A 755 36.70 35.61 -17.36
N ALA A 756 37.86 35.73 -16.73
CA ALA A 756 38.12 36.73 -15.72
C ALA A 756 39.56 37.23 -15.83
N ARG A 757 39.81 38.45 -15.36
CA ARG A 757 41.17 38.97 -15.15
C ARG A 757 41.23 39.81 -13.89
N ALA A 758 42.34 39.71 -13.17
CA ALA A 758 42.59 40.46 -11.95
C ALA A 758 43.97 41.11 -11.96
N ARG A 759 44.10 42.27 -11.31
CA ARG A 759 45.39 42.90 -11.02
C ARG A 759 45.39 43.55 -9.65
N ARG A 760 46.58 43.70 -9.07
CA ARG A 760 46.81 44.57 -7.90
C ARG A 760 46.84 46.03 -8.33
N ILE A 761 46.28 46.92 -7.51
CA ILE A 761 46.26 48.37 -7.74
C ILE A 761 46.80 49.11 -6.50
N GLN A 762 47.30 50.34 -6.66
CA GLN A 762 47.83 51.11 -5.54
C GLN A 762 46.74 51.60 -4.58
N GLN A 763 45.54 51.87 -5.12
CA GLN A 763 44.40 52.30 -4.31
C GLN A 763 43.94 51.16 -3.41
N LEU A 764 43.68 51.46 -2.14
CA LEU A 764 43.23 50.48 -1.13
C LEU A 764 41.71 50.23 -1.23
N GLU A 765 41.26 49.83 -2.42
CA GLU A 765 39.86 49.56 -2.74
C GLU A 765 39.74 48.31 -3.63
N LEU A 766 38.52 47.77 -3.74
CA LEU A 766 38.19 46.73 -4.72
C LEU A 766 37.40 47.35 -5.87
N ARG A 767 37.84 47.12 -7.10
CA ARG A 767 37.10 47.51 -8.32
C ARG A 767 36.60 46.25 -9.01
N LEU A 768 35.29 46.05 -9.01
CA LEU A 768 34.63 44.87 -9.54
C LEU A 768 33.89 45.26 -10.83
N CYS A 769 34.32 44.70 -11.97
CA CYS A 769 33.72 44.94 -13.28
C CYS A 769 33.16 43.64 -13.84
N SER A 770 31.94 43.70 -14.39
CA SER A 770 31.29 42.54 -15.01
C SER A 770 30.65 42.94 -16.33
N ASP A 771 31.04 42.23 -17.38
CA ASP A 771 30.51 42.33 -18.73
C ASP A 771 29.67 41.09 -19.03
N SER A 772 28.38 41.27 -19.28
CA SER A 772 27.48 40.12 -19.53
C SER A 772 26.61 40.34 -20.75
N GLY A 773 26.53 39.31 -21.60
CA GLY A 773 25.70 39.32 -22.81
C GLY A 773 26.51 39.20 -24.09
N PRO A 774 25.85 38.89 -25.22
CA PRO A 774 26.52 38.78 -26.50
C PRO A 774 27.00 40.14 -27.01
N PRO A 775 28.02 40.15 -27.90
CA PRO A 775 28.59 41.37 -28.45
C PRO A 775 27.51 42.32 -29.00
N GLY A 776 27.49 43.56 -28.52
CA GLY A 776 26.52 44.59 -28.92
C GLY A 776 25.29 44.73 -28.02
N THR A 777 25.11 43.85 -27.03
CA THR A 777 24.05 43.97 -25.98
C THR A 777 24.61 43.83 -24.56
N GLU A 778 25.91 44.11 -24.39
CA GLU A 778 26.64 43.91 -23.16
C GLU A 778 26.13 44.83 -22.03
N LEU A 779 25.74 44.22 -20.92
CA LEU A 779 25.48 44.93 -19.68
C LEU A 779 26.80 45.08 -18.92
N HIS A 780 27.34 46.30 -18.92
CA HIS A 780 28.53 46.65 -18.14
C HIS A 780 28.14 47.09 -16.74
N THR A 781 28.64 46.40 -15.71
CA THR A 781 28.47 46.76 -14.31
C THR A 781 29.82 47.04 -13.67
N GLN A 782 29.98 48.21 -13.07
CA GLN A 782 31.17 48.58 -12.31
C GLN A 782 30.79 48.92 -10.87
N LEU A 783 31.47 48.30 -9.91
CA LEU A 783 31.28 48.51 -8.48
C LEU A 783 32.63 48.78 -7.83
N THR A 784 32.68 49.77 -6.92
CA THR A 784 33.86 50.02 -6.07
C THR A 784 33.50 49.76 -4.62
N CYS A 785 34.24 48.88 -3.95
CA CYS A 785 34.08 48.60 -2.51
C CYS A 785 35.24 49.24 -1.75
N GLN A 786 34.91 50.07 -0.76
CA GLN A 786 35.87 50.80 0.08
C GLN A 786 35.78 50.40 1.55
N ASN A 787 34.65 49.82 1.97
CA ASN A 787 34.40 49.36 3.33
C ASN A 787 34.00 47.88 3.35
N LEU A 788 34.21 47.21 4.49
CA LEU A 788 33.74 45.82 4.68
C LEU A 788 32.21 45.70 4.59
N SER A 789 31.47 46.77 4.90
CA SER A 789 30.00 46.83 4.75
C SER A 789 29.56 46.61 3.30
N ASP A 790 30.37 47.02 2.32
CA ASP A 790 30.04 46.93 0.88
C ASP A 790 30.05 45.47 0.37
N LEU A 791 30.57 44.56 1.20
CA LEU A 791 30.70 43.13 0.93
C LEU A 791 29.66 42.30 1.71
N GLN A 792 28.86 42.88 2.61
CA GLN A 792 27.97 42.12 3.51
C GLN A 792 26.83 41.37 2.81
N ASP A 793 26.45 41.82 1.62
CA ASP A 793 25.41 41.22 0.77
C ASP A 793 25.95 40.11 -0.15
N TYR A 794 27.19 39.65 0.05
CA TYR A 794 27.85 38.61 -0.77
C TYR A 794 27.05 37.31 -0.90
N CYS A 795 26.22 36.98 0.10
CA CYS A 795 25.38 35.78 0.10
C CYS A 795 24.01 35.98 -0.57
N GLN A 796 23.73 37.15 -1.15
CA GLN A 796 22.49 37.45 -1.86
C GLN A 796 22.71 37.39 -3.38
N PRO A 797 22.18 36.39 -4.11
CA PRO A 797 22.44 36.19 -5.54
C PRO A 797 22.14 37.41 -6.43
N HIS A 798 21.15 38.20 -6.05
CA HIS A 798 20.69 39.37 -6.81
C HIS A 798 21.45 40.66 -6.44
N ALA A 799 22.35 40.64 -5.45
CA ALA A 799 23.12 41.81 -5.09
C ALA A 799 24.16 42.13 -6.19
N PRO A 800 24.40 43.41 -6.51
CA PRO A 800 25.41 43.81 -7.48
C PRO A 800 26.79 43.24 -7.13
N GLY A 801 27.38 42.51 -8.07
CA GLY A 801 28.70 41.90 -7.89
C GLY A 801 28.78 40.76 -6.86
N ALA A 802 27.65 40.16 -6.44
CA ALA A 802 27.61 39.13 -5.40
C ALA A 802 28.65 38.01 -5.60
N LEU A 803 28.74 37.46 -6.81
CA LEU A 803 29.75 36.43 -7.16
C LEU A 803 31.17 36.89 -6.89
N LEU A 804 31.52 38.12 -7.31
CA LEU A 804 32.86 38.67 -7.15
C LEU A 804 33.15 38.94 -5.66
N LYS A 805 32.19 39.51 -4.92
CA LYS A 805 32.29 39.74 -3.47
C LYS A 805 32.50 38.43 -2.70
N ALA A 806 31.69 37.42 -3.00
CA ALA A 806 31.80 36.10 -2.40
C ALA A 806 33.14 35.44 -2.74
N ALA A 807 33.66 35.61 -3.97
CA ALA A 807 34.94 35.07 -4.35
C ALA A 807 36.12 35.65 -3.54
N PHE A 808 36.09 36.95 -3.19
CA PHE A 808 37.11 37.53 -2.30
C PHE A 808 37.09 36.91 -0.89
N ILE A 809 35.90 36.57 -0.40
CA ILE A 809 35.70 35.95 0.93
C ILE A 809 36.10 34.47 0.89
N CYS A 810 35.59 33.71 -0.08
CA CYS A 810 35.86 32.27 -0.23
C CYS A 810 37.30 31.96 -0.63
N SER A 811 37.99 32.88 -1.31
CA SER A 811 39.42 32.76 -1.57
C SER A 811 40.28 33.14 -0.36
N GLU A 812 39.68 33.52 0.77
CA GLU A 812 40.37 34.04 1.96
C GLU A 812 41.29 35.22 1.65
N THR A 813 41.00 35.95 0.57
CA THR A 813 41.72 37.18 0.25
C THR A 813 41.35 38.28 1.25
N LEU A 814 40.12 38.24 1.76
CA LEU A 814 39.58 39.15 2.77
C LEU A 814 38.87 38.36 3.87
N ASN A 815 38.93 38.87 5.09
CA ASN A 815 38.22 38.32 6.25
C ASN A 815 37.21 39.35 6.80
N LEU A 816 35.92 39.08 6.59
CA LEU A 816 34.82 39.93 7.07
C LEU A 816 34.71 39.98 8.60
N ASN A 817 35.19 38.97 9.31
CA ASN A 817 35.09 38.86 10.77
C ASN A 817 36.30 39.49 11.50
N SER A 818 37.24 40.07 10.74
CA SER A 818 38.40 40.77 11.32
C SER A 818 37.99 42.11 11.94
N GLN A 819 38.74 42.55 12.96
CA GLN A 819 38.63 43.91 13.51
C GLN A 819 39.30 44.95 12.59
N GLU A 820 40.08 44.50 11.60
CA GLU A 820 40.78 45.36 10.65
C GLU A 820 39.84 45.83 9.54
N THR A 821 39.95 47.11 9.18
CA THR A 821 39.25 47.71 8.03
C THR A 821 39.68 47.06 6.70
N LEU A 822 38.86 47.20 5.66
CA LEU A 822 39.17 46.69 4.32
C LEU A 822 40.54 47.19 3.83
N GLN A 823 40.83 48.47 4.05
CA GLN A 823 42.06 49.13 3.62
C GLN A 823 43.29 48.57 4.35
N GLU A 824 43.17 48.27 5.65
CA GLU A 824 44.25 47.67 6.45
C GLU A 824 44.56 46.25 5.99
N GLN A 825 43.54 45.42 5.73
CA GLN A 825 43.73 44.06 5.21
C GLN A 825 44.43 44.07 3.85
N LEU A 826 44.01 44.96 2.95
CA LEU A 826 44.60 45.11 1.61
C LEU A 826 46.05 45.60 1.67
N TYR A 827 46.37 46.57 2.54
CA TYR A 827 47.72 47.10 2.66
C TYR A 827 48.68 46.11 3.32
N LYS A 828 48.31 45.49 4.45
CA LYS A 828 49.20 44.61 5.22
C LYS A 828 49.60 43.36 4.44
N THR A 829 48.66 42.74 3.75
CA THR A 829 48.90 41.45 3.08
C THR A 829 49.34 41.62 1.63
N TYR A 830 48.79 42.62 0.94
CA TYR A 830 48.97 42.78 -0.52
C TYR A 830 49.53 44.13 -0.94
N GLY A 831 49.85 45.05 -0.02
CA GLY A 831 50.43 46.36 -0.35
C GLY A 831 49.62 47.20 -1.34
N GLY A 832 48.30 46.96 -1.45
CA GLY A 832 47.44 47.55 -2.48
C GLY A 832 46.08 46.84 -2.59
N GLY A 833 45.13 47.46 -3.28
CA GLY A 833 43.82 46.87 -3.58
C GLY A 833 43.80 45.97 -4.81
N PHE A 834 42.60 45.62 -5.27
CA PHE A 834 42.40 44.74 -6.43
C PHE A 834 41.43 45.32 -7.45
N GLU A 835 41.71 45.07 -8.72
CA GLU A 835 40.77 45.30 -9.80
C GLU A 835 40.49 43.96 -10.50
N LEU A 836 39.22 43.54 -10.50
CA LEU A 836 38.73 42.27 -11.02
C LEU A 836 37.69 42.53 -12.12
N HIS A 837 37.95 42.03 -13.32
CA HIS A 837 37.05 42.09 -14.47
C HIS A 837 36.58 40.68 -14.83
N THR A 838 35.31 40.54 -15.17
CA THR A 838 34.68 39.28 -15.56
C THR A 838 33.88 39.46 -16.84
N TRP A 839 33.84 38.44 -17.70
CA TRP A 839 33.01 38.46 -18.90
C TRP A 839 32.35 37.12 -19.19
N SER A 840 31.14 37.19 -19.77
CA SER A 840 30.46 36.07 -20.41
C SER A 840 29.76 36.54 -21.68
N GLN A 841 30.27 36.09 -22.83
CA GLN A 841 29.67 36.36 -24.15
C GLN A 841 28.43 35.49 -24.44
N LEU A 842 28.08 34.59 -23.51
CA LEU A 842 26.92 33.71 -23.64
C LEU A 842 25.68 34.31 -22.95
N PRO A 843 24.47 34.04 -23.48
CA PRO A 843 23.22 34.44 -22.86
C PRO A 843 23.08 33.87 -21.44
N HIS A 844 22.46 34.66 -20.55
CA HIS A 844 22.07 34.19 -19.24
C HIS A 844 21.07 33.04 -19.36
N GLY A 845 21.23 31.99 -18.54
CA GLY A 845 20.36 30.80 -18.61
C GLY A 845 20.62 29.85 -19.78
N SER A 846 21.75 29.98 -20.50
CA SER A 846 22.11 29.10 -21.63
C SER A 846 22.23 27.61 -21.30
N GLY A 847 22.27 27.23 -20.02
CA GLY A 847 22.46 25.85 -19.59
C GLY A 847 23.89 25.32 -19.77
N LEU A 848 24.81 26.12 -20.33
CA LEU A 848 26.19 25.75 -20.66
C LEU A 848 27.17 25.88 -19.47
N GLY A 849 26.65 25.91 -18.25
CA GLY A 849 27.46 26.01 -17.03
C GLY A 849 28.21 27.32 -16.84
N THR A 850 27.77 28.41 -17.47
CA THR A 850 28.44 29.71 -17.49
C THR A 850 28.81 30.23 -16.11
N SER A 851 27.88 30.21 -15.16
CA SER A 851 28.11 30.73 -13.80
C SER A 851 29.21 29.97 -13.05
N SER A 852 29.18 28.63 -13.06
CA SER A 852 30.17 27.79 -12.37
C SER A 852 31.56 27.91 -13.00
N ILE A 853 31.63 27.97 -14.33
CA ILE A 853 32.88 28.14 -15.06
C ILE A 853 33.47 29.54 -14.77
N LEU A 854 32.62 30.58 -14.75
CA LEU A 854 33.04 31.93 -14.42
C LEU A 854 33.56 32.01 -12.98
N ALA A 855 32.88 31.38 -12.03
CA ALA A 855 33.36 31.25 -10.65
C ALA A 855 34.75 30.61 -10.58
N GLY A 856 35.00 29.55 -11.35
CA GLY A 856 36.33 28.93 -11.50
C GLY A 856 37.38 29.88 -12.07
N ALA A 857 37.05 30.63 -13.13
CA ALA A 857 37.94 31.63 -13.71
C ALA A 857 38.29 32.72 -12.68
N VAL A 858 37.30 33.23 -11.95
CA VAL A 858 37.47 34.24 -10.90
C VAL A 858 38.36 33.74 -9.77
N MET A 859 38.10 32.54 -9.24
CA MET A 859 38.91 31.95 -8.16
C MET A 859 40.37 31.74 -8.61
N ALA A 860 40.58 31.26 -9.84
CA ALA A 860 41.91 31.06 -10.39
C ALA A 860 42.72 32.37 -10.51
N VAL A 861 42.09 33.44 -11.03
CA VAL A 861 42.78 34.75 -11.15
C VAL A 861 42.98 35.41 -9.80
N LEU A 862 42.06 35.25 -8.84
CA LEU A 862 42.19 35.80 -7.49
C LEU A 862 43.32 35.12 -6.72
N TYR A 863 43.41 33.79 -6.75
CA TYR A 863 44.54 33.09 -6.13
C TYR A 863 45.85 33.60 -6.70
N ARG A 864 45.97 33.67 -8.03
CA ARG A 864 47.23 34.11 -8.65
C ARG A 864 47.54 35.60 -8.43
N ALA A 865 46.54 36.48 -8.50
CA ALA A 865 46.71 37.91 -8.22
C ALA A 865 47.09 38.19 -6.76
N SER A 866 46.68 37.31 -5.84
CA SER A 866 47.02 37.38 -4.41
C SER A 866 48.32 36.62 -4.05
N GLY A 867 49.12 36.21 -5.04
CA GLY A 867 50.39 35.51 -4.80
C GLY A 867 50.21 34.07 -4.33
N ARG A 868 49.13 33.40 -4.73
CA ARG A 868 48.79 32.03 -4.33
C ARG A 868 48.51 31.16 -5.55
N SER A 869 48.61 29.86 -5.41
CA SER A 869 48.17 28.90 -6.43
C SER A 869 47.47 27.69 -5.82
N ALA A 870 46.42 27.26 -6.50
CA ALA A 870 45.68 26.03 -6.23
C ALA A 870 45.87 25.09 -7.41
N ASP A 871 45.92 23.78 -7.15
CA ASP A 871 45.79 22.79 -8.22
C ASP A 871 44.34 22.70 -8.74
N ALA A 872 44.12 21.88 -9.75
CA ALA A 872 42.81 21.75 -10.37
C ALA A 872 41.75 21.24 -9.38
N GLU A 873 42.09 20.27 -8.54
CA GLU A 873 41.18 19.67 -7.56
C GLU A 873 40.78 20.68 -6.47
N SER A 874 41.76 21.40 -5.92
CA SER A 874 41.53 22.47 -4.94
C SER A 874 40.70 23.61 -5.53
N LEU A 875 40.93 23.97 -6.80
CA LEU A 875 40.12 24.98 -7.48
C LEU A 875 38.66 24.54 -7.62
N ILE A 876 38.42 23.27 -7.96
CA ILE A 876 37.08 22.70 -8.07
C ILE A 876 36.35 22.75 -6.73
N HIS A 877 37.00 22.32 -5.65
CA HIS A 877 36.42 22.39 -4.30
C HIS A 877 36.19 23.84 -3.84
N ALA A 878 37.07 24.78 -4.21
CA ALA A 878 36.89 26.19 -3.89
C ALA A 878 35.69 26.81 -4.63
N VAL A 879 35.44 26.42 -5.88
CA VAL A 879 34.25 26.82 -6.64
C VAL A 879 32.98 26.24 -6.03
N LEU A 880 33.01 24.96 -5.66
CA LEU A 880 31.92 24.28 -4.99
C LEU A 880 31.52 25.00 -3.68
N HIS A 881 32.51 25.39 -2.88
CA HIS A 881 32.30 26.20 -1.67
C HIS A 881 31.70 27.57 -2.00
N LEU A 882 32.25 28.28 -2.98
CA LEU A 882 31.79 29.62 -3.40
C LEU A 882 30.32 29.63 -3.82
N GLU A 883 29.89 28.69 -4.64
CA GLU A 883 28.50 28.63 -5.12
C GLU A 883 27.49 28.40 -4.00
N GLN A 884 27.86 27.59 -3.02
CA GLN A 884 27.01 27.33 -1.86
C GLN A 884 26.93 28.54 -0.92
N VAL A 885 28.00 29.32 -0.79
CA VAL A 885 28.00 30.60 -0.05
C VAL A 885 27.06 31.61 -0.74
N LEU A 886 27.02 31.61 -2.07
CA LEU A 886 26.13 32.48 -2.84
C LEU A 886 24.65 32.12 -2.71
N THR A 887 24.30 31.01 -2.05
CA THR A 887 22.93 30.46 -1.93
C THR A 887 22.26 30.16 -3.27
N THR A 888 23.00 30.20 -4.37
CA THR A 888 22.57 29.69 -5.66
C THR A 888 22.63 28.17 -5.56
N GLY A 889 21.47 27.50 -5.47
CA GLY A 889 21.37 26.04 -5.38
C GLY A 889 21.89 25.25 -6.60
N CYS A 890 22.73 25.84 -7.45
CA CYS A 890 23.48 25.13 -8.48
C CYS A 890 24.85 24.77 -7.90
N VAL A 891 25.07 23.47 -7.72
CA VAL A 891 26.33 22.90 -7.28
C VAL A 891 27.28 22.77 -8.48
N ALA A 892 28.57 23.00 -8.24
CA ALA A 892 29.59 23.12 -9.28
C ALA A 892 29.66 21.83 -10.09
N LYS A 893 29.29 21.91 -11.36
CA LYS A 893 29.48 20.82 -12.32
C LYS A 893 30.93 20.83 -12.86
N LEU A 894 31.89 20.68 -11.96
CA LEU A 894 33.31 20.49 -12.28
C LEU A 894 33.74 19.15 -11.67
N VAL A 895 33.87 18.11 -12.51
CA VAL A 895 34.25 16.76 -12.07
C VAL A 895 35.77 16.60 -12.18
N CYS A 896 36.43 16.20 -11.08
CA CYS A 896 37.75 15.56 -11.10
C CYS A 896 37.60 14.03 -11.26
N PRO A 897 38.52 13.33 -11.94
CA PRO A 897 38.56 11.87 -11.93
C PRO A 897 39.01 11.35 -10.55
N PRO A 898 38.57 10.16 -10.11
CA PRO A 898 38.95 9.60 -8.82
C PRO A 898 40.46 9.29 -8.75
N PRO A 899 41.10 9.42 -7.57
CA PRO A 899 42.45 8.90 -7.37
C PRO A 899 42.46 7.39 -7.57
N ARG A 900 43.31 6.92 -8.48
CA ARG A 900 43.56 5.49 -8.71
C ARG A 900 44.21 4.87 -7.48
N HIS A 901 43.42 4.38 -6.53
CA HIS A 901 43.85 3.29 -5.67
C HIS A 901 43.49 1.97 -6.35
N HIS A 902 44.39 1.49 -7.20
CA HIS A 902 44.47 0.07 -7.50
C HIS A 902 45.03 -0.63 -6.25
N SER A 903 44.16 -1.30 -5.51
CA SER A 903 44.50 -2.51 -4.78
C SER A 903 43.47 -3.57 -5.14
N GLU A 904 43.93 -4.49 -5.98
CA GLU A 904 43.51 -5.88 -6.14
C GLU A 904 42.27 -6.34 -5.36
N CYS A 905 41.26 -6.84 -6.08
CA CYS A 905 40.77 -8.20 -5.86
C CYS A 905 39.99 -8.68 -7.10
N ARG A 906 40.24 -9.95 -7.42
CA ARG A 906 39.58 -10.77 -8.44
C ARG A 906 38.12 -11.04 -8.13
#